data_AF-A0A420DI36-F1
#
_entry.id   AF-A0A420DI36-F1
#
_cell.length_a   1.000
_cell.length_b   1.000
_cell.length_c   1.000
_cell.angle_alpha   90.00
_cell.angle_beta   90.00
_cell.angle_gamma   90.00
#
_symmetry.space_group_name_H-M   'P 1'
#
loop_
_entity.id
_entity.type
_entity.pdbx_description
1 polymer ?
#
loop_
_entity_poly.entity_id
_entity_poly.type
_entity_poly.pdbx_seq_one_letter_code
_entity_poly.pdbx_strand_id
1 'polypeptide(L)'
;MTMRFFSDAKRPVHMGPYPSEKLARSNHFPDLKSVPKAQHLKFDRSQDPASIVNAMREHQAMLDAIRSGLVNGAIADAPTDLQERTNHLKAFGYFADAAVVGCCELPREALLDDPYVNPDVGRLAQDLKSRQTKTLASGIDTIMADLRDSIAAPLSGIEAHTHALVFLYENPRDPQPDEVGTDWITQAQAHRAGLLAAETAVVIANYLRLLGYDARGHTVSSTDVDLNKMAVAAGIATVENGVLSHPYIGTRFGLGVVTTTFELAPDMPLAPMAQQPRSAFGIGWKLGTSSRKNALNAVPYAKRRFVDGAHPFENLRRVETPTTYIDEPRVVRVPKRTDMFARAQFGDMGKKMQDGATGGKYIRKAAPSMAQRRALGAFVLLQDGAKAAAKVPLDPARAAALVKATCYYLGADAVGISRCPDWAWYSHDARGDEIIPPHDQAINMIIDQGYETMDGSSGDDWIAVAQSMRAYLRFSLLGGVIARQIRNLGYSAKAHTVMDGEVLQPPLLLLSGLGEVSRIGEVILNPFLGPRLKSGTVTTDLPMTHDKPIDFGLQTFCESCNKCARECPSGAITLGPKLMFNGYEIWKSDSQKCATYRITTPGGAMCGRCMKTCPWNLEGIFKEAPFRWAAMNVPKLAPVLAKLDDAVENGGLNPVKKWWWDLEIAEDGGYRPVQHPTNQRGLQKELKLEYADQTLAVYPAPLAPPPYPYPFPMDREAGIEAYQAMITAEEYRARLSRGDTSAVHKRADLTESPVLQVVVTKAEQAADGIMKYEFAALDGGDLPAWQAGAHLDIVIAPEFLRQYSMSGNPADRSKYQITVLREAEGRGGSVLMQRIFEVGRRVFISKPINHFGLSPDATRTILMGGGIGITPLIAMAHELHGQGRDFVMHYSGRSRTTMGLLSDIASFDWMDKVRLHITDEGGRAELGKLLEGYRQGWHVYTCGAAQYMDAVMHAAQNAGYPEDARHLEYFSTPEQPDYVDHDFTLRLAKSGKEFVVPAGQTATEVLQANGVVIDVKCSDGICGVCKCKLVSGEVEHRDFVLSKSQRAEAIILCRSRAALAGGVIEIDL
;
A
#
# COMPACT_ATOMS: atom_id res chain seq x y z
N MET A 1 -26.56 -21.32 -13.16
CA MET A 1 -26.48 -20.16 -12.25
C MET A 1 -27.51 -20.35 -11.14
N THR A 2 -27.15 -20.10 -9.89
CA THR A 2 -28.12 -20.11 -8.77
C THR A 2 -29.13 -18.98 -9.01
N MET A 3 -30.36 -19.33 -9.35
CA MET A 3 -31.41 -18.33 -9.63
C MET A 3 -31.79 -17.60 -8.34
N ARG A 4 -31.58 -16.28 -8.33
CA ARG A 4 -32.07 -15.37 -7.30
C ARG A 4 -33.18 -14.52 -7.91
N PHE A 5 -34.40 -14.64 -7.40
CA PHE A 5 -35.56 -13.94 -7.96
C PHE A 5 -35.76 -12.54 -7.37
N PHE A 6 -35.44 -12.36 -6.09
CA PHE A 6 -35.71 -11.13 -5.35
C PHE A 6 -34.43 -10.44 -4.90
N SER A 7 -34.48 -9.11 -4.94
CA SER A 7 -33.43 -8.23 -4.43
C SER A 7 -33.45 -8.21 -2.90
N ASP A 8 -32.28 -8.03 -2.29
CA ASP A 8 -32.14 -7.78 -0.86
C ASP A 8 -31.76 -6.32 -0.57
N ALA A 9 -31.97 -5.40 -1.52
CA ALA A 9 -31.66 -3.98 -1.36
C ALA A 9 -32.26 -3.36 -0.07
N LYS A 10 -33.41 -3.87 0.40
CA LYS A 10 -34.09 -3.42 1.62
C LYS A 10 -33.66 -4.15 2.90
N ARG A 11 -32.70 -5.07 2.83
CA ARG A 11 -32.16 -5.83 3.97
C ARG A 11 -30.86 -5.18 4.46
N PRO A 12 -30.80 -4.73 5.72
CA PRO A 12 -29.56 -4.27 6.33
C PRO A 12 -28.46 -5.34 6.33
N VAL A 13 -27.20 -4.92 6.18
CA VAL A 13 -26.06 -5.85 6.04
C VAL A 13 -25.84 -6.70 7.31
N HIS A 14 -26.10 -6.15 8.49
CA HIS A 14 -25.95 -6.86 9.77
C HIS A 14 -26.91 -8.05 9.95
N MET A 15 -27.95 -8.17 9.12
CA MET A 15 -28.83 -9.34 9.11
C MET A 15 -28.25 -10.50 8.30
N GLY A 16 -27.18 -10.29 7.55
CA GLY A 16 -26.48 -11.34 6.82
C GLY A 16 -27.23 -11.92 5.62
N PRO A 17 -26.63 -12.90 4.92
CA PRO A 17 -27.20 -13.46 3.70
C PRO A 17 -28.31 -14.48 3.96
N TYR A 18 -28.35 -15.11 5.13
CA TYR A 18 -29.40 -16.06 5.55
C TYR A 18 -30.50 -15.35 6.36
N PRO A 19 -31.77 -15.79 6.29
CA PRO A 19 -32.86 -15.20 7.06
C PRO A 19 -32.88 -15.73 8.50
N SER A 20 -31.76 -15.58 9.22
CA SER A 20 -31.56 -16.11 10.57
C SER A 20 -32.46 -15.43 11.62
N GLU A 21 -32.98 -14.24 11.33
CA GLU A 21 -33.99 -13.55 12.15
C GLU A 21 -35.32 -14.31 12.25
N LYS A 22 -35.58 -15.24 11.32
CA LYS A 22 -36.80 -16.05 11.30
C LYS A 22 -36.69 -17.33 12.14
N LEU A 23 -35.49 -17.66 12.61
CA LEU A 23 -35.25 -18.82 13.46
C LEU A 23 -35.73 -18.52 14.88
N ALA A 24 -36.37 -19.50 15.53
CA ALA A 24 -36.74 -19.40 16.92
C ALA A 24 -35.49 -19.38 17.81
N ARG A 25 -35.50 -18.49 18.79
CA ARG A 25 -34.47 -18.35 19.83
C ARG A 25 -35.01 -18.83 21.17
N SER A 26 -34.12 -19.32 22.02
CA SER A 26 -34.42 -19.80 23.37
C SER A 26 -34.26 -18.66 24.37
N ASN A 27 -35.23 -18.54 25.29
CA ASN A 27 -35.12 -17.65 26.45
C ASN A 27 -34.25 -18.25 27.58
N HIS A 28 -33.88 -19.52 27.47
CA HIS A 28 -33.00 -20.20 28.42
C HIS A 28 -31.61 -20.36 27.82
N PHE A 29 -30.59 -20.05 28.61
CA PHE A 29 -29.20 -20.28 28.23
C PHE A 29 -28.93 -21.80 28.16
N PRO A 30 -28.31 -22.31 27.09
CA PRO A 30 -28.09 -23.75 26.90
C PRO A 30 -27.02 -24.28 27.86
N ASP A 31 -27.16 -25.54 28.28
CA ASP A 31 -26.12 -26.24 29.04
C ASP A 31 -24.91 -26.55 28.13
N LEU A 32 -23.85 -25.77 28.27
CA LEU A 32 -22.65 -25.89 27.43
C LEU A 32 -21.84 -27.16 27.74
N LYS A 33 -22.11 -27.88 28.85
CA LYS A 33 -21.44 -29.16 29.17
C LYS A 33 -21.84 -30.27 28.22
N SER A 34 -23.04 -30.17 27.63
CA SER A 34 -23.56 -31.13 26.65
C SER A 34 -23.01 -30.92 25.23
N VAL A 35 -22.30 -29.80 25.00
CA VAL A 35 -21.77 -29.46 23.68
C VAL A 35 -20.51 -30.29 23.39
N PRO A 36 -20.43 -30.97 22.23
CA PRO A 36 -19.23 -31.72 21.85
C PRO A 36 -18.03 -30.79 21.75
N LYS A 37 -16.88 -31.19 22.30
CA LYS A 37 -15.65 -30.38 22.28
C LYS A 37 -15.23 -30.07 20.85
N ALA A 38 -14.76 -28.84 20.63
CA ALA A 38 -14.17 -28.46 19.36
C ALA A 38 -12.89 -29.29 19.07
N GLN A 39 -12.72 -29.70 17.82
CA GLN A 39 -11.52 -30.43 17.39
C GLN A 39 -10.37 -29.46 17.14
N HIS A 40 -9.20 -29.70 17.72
CA HIS A 40 -7.96 -29.02 17.36
C HIS A 40 -7.49 -29.52 15.97
N LEU A 41 -7.54 -28.64 14.97
CA LEU A 41 -7.13 -28.96 13.61
C LEU A 41 -5.65 -28.69 13.40
N LYS A 42 -4.95 -29.70 12.87
CA LYS A 42 -3.56 -29.58 12.38
C LYS A 42 -3.57 -29.46 10.86
N PHE A 43 -2.80 -28.51 10.33
CA PHE A 43 -2.64 -28.30 8.89
C PHE A 43 -1.45 -29.12 8.34
N ASP A 44 -1.44 -30.41 8.67
CA ASP A 44 -0.42 -31.36 8.24
C ASP A 44 -1.10 -32.65 7.83
N ARG A 45 -0.95 -32.99 6.54
CA ARG A 45 -1.37 -34.24 5.93
C ARG A 45 -0.21 -34.84 5.15
N SER A 46 0.90 -35.09 5.85
CA SER A 46 2.09 -35.74 5.28
C SER A 46 1.81 -37.07 4.54
N GLN A 47 0.79 -37.82 4.94
CA GLN A 47 0.37 -39.08 4.27
C GLN A 47 -0.31 -38.85 2.90
N ASP A 48 -0.72 -37.62 2.61
CA ASP A 48 -1.30 -37.20 1.33
C ASP A 48 -0.60 -35.91 0.88
N PRO A 49 0.61 -36.01 0.32
CA PRO A 49 1.42 -34.85 -0.05
C PRO A 49 0.75 -33.92 -1.07
N ALA A 50 -0.19 -34.45 -1.86
CA ALA A 50 -0.94 -33.69 -2.85
C ALA A 50 -2.09 -32.87 -2.24
N SER A 51 -2.45 -33.09 -0.97
CA SER A 51 -3.53 -32.35 -0.32
C SER A 51 -3.20 -30.86 -0.17
N ILE A 52 -4.18 -30.01 -0.51
CA ILE A 52 -4.10 -28.56 -0.35
C ILE A 52 -3.92 -28.13 1.12
N VAL A 53 -4.30 -28.99 2.07
CA VAL A 53 -4.15 -28.73 3.51
C VAL A 53 -2.69 -28.42 3.87
N ASN A 54 -1.73 -29.11 3.23
CA ASN A 54 -0.31 -28.88 3.44
C ASN A 54 0.13 -27.47 2.99
N ALA A 55 -0.49 -26.93 1.94
CA ALA A 55 -0.19 -25.59 1.42
C ALA A 55 -0.85 -24.47 2.25
N MET A 56 -1.97 -24.76 2.93
CA MET A 56 -2.64 -23.83 3.85
C MET A 56 -1.83 -23.60 5.15
N ARG A 57 -0.97 -24.56 5.54
CA ARG A 57 -0.23 -24.59 6.81
C ARG A 57 0.45 -23.27 7.18
N GLU A 58 1.21 -22.68 6.26
CA GLU A 58 1.98 -21.46 6.53
C GLU A 58 1.09 -20.22 6.68
N HIS A 59 0.00 -20.15 5.92
CA HIS A 59 -0.93 -19.03 6.02
C HIS A 59 -1.76 -19.10 7.30
N GLN A 60 -2.19 -20.31 7.70
CA GLN A 60 -2.84 -20.51 8.99
C GLN A 60 -1.90 -20.12 10.14
N ALA A 61 -0.65 -20.61 10.11
CA ALA A 61 0.32 -20.30 11.15
C ALA A 61 0.67 -18.80 11.21
N MET A 62 0.71 -18.11 10.06
CA MET A 62 0.89 -16.67 10.02
C MET A 62 -0.29 -15.93 10.64
N LEU A 63 -1.54 -16.32 10.34
CA LEU A 63 -2.73 -15.77 10.97
C LEU A 63 -2.73 -15.99 12.49
N ASP A 64 -2.35 -17.19 12.94
CA ASP A 64 -2.22 -17.51 14.36
C ASP A 64 -1.15 -16.64 15.05
N ALA A 65 -0.06 -16.33 14.37
CA ALA A 65 1.02 -15.47 14.88
C ALA A 65 0.58 -14.01 15.11
N ILE A 66 -0.43 -13.54 14.38
CA ILE A 66 -0.93 -12.15 14.46
C ILE A 66 -2.35 -12.05 15.05
N ARG A 67 -2.82 -13.14 15.70
CA ARG A 67 -4.14 -13.19 16.34
C ARG A 67 -4.30 -12.22 17.51
N SER A 68 -3.18 -11.82 18.12
CA SER A 68 -3.05 -10.80 19.17
C SER A 68 -2.06 -9.69 18.75
N GLY A 69 -1.89 -8.68 19.58
CA GLY A 69 -0.88 -7.65 19.39
C GLY A 69 -1.15 -6.41 20.24
N LEU A 70 -0.41 -5.34 19.97
CA LEU A 70 -0.53 -4.08 20.69
C LEU A 70 -1.94 -3.48 20.55
N VAL A 71 -2.44 -2.94 21.65
CA VAL A 71 -3.70 -2.16 21.74
C VAL A 71 -3.35 -0.69 21.58
N ASN A 72 -4.13 0.05 20.79
CA ASN A 72 -3.94 1.48 20.63
C ASN A 72 -4.20 2.20 21.96
N GLY A 73 -3.24 2.99 22.45
CA GLY A 73 -3.40 3.75 23.68
C GLY A 73 -4.45 4.88 23.56
N ALA A 74 -4.67 5.39 22.34
CA ALA A 74 -5.71 6.36 22.05
C ALA A 74 -7.02 5.64 21.72
N ILE A 75 -7.89 5.50 22.73
CA ILE A 75 -9.23 4.89 22.59
C ILE A 75 -10.03 5.70 21.57
N ALA A 76 -10.67 5.02 20.62
CA ALA A 76 -11.48 5.63 19.56
C ALA A 76 -12.87 6.06 20.04
N ASP A 77 -13.46 7.04 19.35
CA ASP A 77 -14.80 7.55 19.63
C ASP A 77 -15.87 6.69 18.92
N ALA A 78 -15.85 5.38 19.21
CA ALA A 78 -16.85 4.46 18.69
C ALA A 78 -18.23 4.74 19.31
N PRO A 79 -19.35 4.52 18.58
CA PRO A 79 -20.70 4.65 19.13
C PRO A 79 -20.87 3.90 20.45
N THR A 80 -21.65 4.44 21.39
CA THR A 80 -21.85 3.82 22.72
C THR A 80 -23.03 2.86 22.78
N ASP A 81 -23.96 2.93 21.82
CA ASP A 81 -25.09 2.00 21.74
C ASP A 81 -24.60 0.58 21.42
N LEU A 82 -24.88 -0.36 22.33
CA LEU A 82 -24.38 -1.73 22.25
C LEU A 82 -24.96 -2.49 21.05
N GLN A 83 -26.20 -2.18 20.66
CA GLN A 83 -26.84 -2.83 19.51
C GLN A 83 -26.22 -2.36 18.19
N GLU A 84 -25.92 -1.07 18.07
CA GLU A 84 -25.20 -0.49 16.93
C GLU A 84 -23.80 -1.08 16.80
N ARG A 85 -23.07 -1.24 17.92
CA ARG A 85 -21.79 -1.96 17.93
C ARG A 85 -21.91 -3.40 17.41
N THR A 86 -22.89 -4.15 17.91
CA THR A 86 -23.14 -5.51 17.45
C THR A 86 -23.51 -5.53 15.96
N ASN A 87 -24.36 -4.62 15.50
CA ASN A 87 -24.77 -4.53 14.10
C ASN A 87 -23.58 -4.23 13.20
N HIS A 88 -22.74 -3.27 13.57
CA HIS A 88 -21.53 -2.91 12.84
C HIS A 88 -20.57 -4.10 12.72
N LEU A 89 -20.26 -4.78 13.82
CA LEU A 89 -19.31 -5.90 13.81
C LEU A 89 -19.86 -7.14 13.10
N LYS A 90 -21.17 -7.40 13.19
CA LYS A 90 -21.83 -8.42 12.36
C LYS A 90 -21.73 -8.08 10.88
N ALA A 91 -22.04 -6.84 10.50
CA ALA A 91 -21.93 -6.39 9.13
C ALA A 91 -20.48 -6.48 8.62
N PHE A 92 -19.47 -6.20 9.45
CA PHE A 92 -18.07 -6.42 9.10
C PHE A 92 -17.77 -7.92 8.90
N GLY A 93 -18.25 -8.80 9.79
CA GLY A 93 -18.11 -10.24 9.59
C GLY A 93 -18.75 -10.74 8.29
N TYR A 94 -19.95 -10.26 7.94
CA TYR A 94 -20.61 -10.57 6.66
C TYR A 94 -19.89 -9.97 5.47
N PHE A 95 -19.39 -8.74 5.60
CA PHE A 95 -18.53 -8.12 4.60
C PHE A 95 -17.30 -8.99 4.37
N ALA A 96 -16.71 -9.62 5.38
CA ALA A 96 -15.59 -10.55 5.25
C ALA A 96 -15.96 -11.95 4.69
N ASP A 97 -17.23 -12.21 4.36
CA ASP A 97 -17.81 -13.46 3.83
C ASP A 97 -18.24 -14.51 4.86
N ALA A 98 -18.37 -14.16 6.14
CA ALA A 98 -19.02 -15.05 7.09
C ALA A 98 -20.45 -15.38 6.62
N ALA A 99 -20.87 -16.64 6.75
CA ALA A 99 -22.22 -17.06 6.39
C ALA A 99 -23.24 -16.62 7.46
N VAL A 100 -22.85 -16.71 8.73
CA VAL A 100 -23.63 -16.32 9.91
C VAL A 100 -22.68 -15.74 10.95
N VAL A 101 -23.08 -14.64 11.60
CA VAL A 101 -22.33 -14.01 12.69
C VAL A 101 -23.24 -13.86 13.91
N GLY A 102 -22.74 -14.25 15.06
CA GLY A 102 -23.42 -14.10 16.36
C GLY A 102 -22.53 -13.44 17.40
N CYS A 103 -23.14 -12.94 18.46
CA CYS A 103 -22.48 -12.33 19.60
C CYS A 103 -22.98 -12.94 20.91
N CYS A 104 -22.12 -13.13 21.90
CA CYS A 104 -22.52 -13.50 23.26
C CYS A 104 -21.62 -12.85 24.32
N GLU A 105 -22.08 -12.85 25.57
CA GLU A 105 -21.16 -12.74 26.71
C GLU A 105 -20.22 -13.95 26.71
N LEU A 106 -18.98 -13.77 27.16
CA LEU A 106 -17.98 -14.83 27.22
C LEU A 106 -18.30 -15.81 28.36
N PRO A 107 -18.76 -17.04 28.08
CA PRO A 107 -19.13 -17.97 29.13
C PRO A 107 -17.89 -18.59 29.75
N ARG A 108 -17.80 -18.63 31.09
CA ARG A 108 -16.68 -19.28 31.80
C ARG A 108 -16.50 -20.75 31.39
N GLU A 109 -17.59 -21.45 31.13
CA GLU A 109 -17.58 -22.87 30.71
C GLU A 109 -17.00 -23.09 29.32
N ALA A 110 -16.83 -22.03 28.52
CA ALA A 110 -16.20 -22.08 27.20
C ALA A 110 -14.69 -21.83 27.26
N LEU A 111 -14.14 -21.36 28.39
CA LEU A 111 -12.69 -21.24 28.56
C LEU A 111 -12.05 -22.63 28.57
N LEU A 112 -10.92 -22.79 27.87
CA LEU A 112 -10.16 -24.03 27.89
C LEU A 112 -9.20 -24.03 29.07
N ASP A 113 -9.15 -25.15 29.80
CA ASP A 113 -8.13 -25.36 30.84
C ASP A 113 -6.71 -25.40 30.24
N ASP A 114 -6.59 -25.94 29.03
CA ASP A 114 -5.35 -26.01 28.24
C ASP A 114 -5.59 -25.39 26.85
N PRO A 115 -5.25 -24.10 26.65
CA PRO A 115 -5.32 -23.44 25.36
C PRO A 115 -4.48 -24.15 24.29
N TYR A 116 -5.01 -24.24 23.07
CA TYR A 116 -4.27 -24.78 21.95
C TYR A 116 -3.42 -23.69 21.29
N VAL A 117 -2.19 -24.02 20.94
CA VAL A 117 -1.28 -23.14 20.18
C VAL A 117 -0.75 -23.89 18.98
N ASN A 118 -0.72 -23.22 17.84
CA ASN A 118 -0.17 -23.77 16.62
C ASN A 118 1.36 -23.84 16.73
N PRO A 119 1.97 -25.04 16.69
CA PRO A 119 3.41 -25.19 16.86
C PRO A 119 4.22 -24.54 15.73
N ASP A 120 3.63 -24.29 14.55
CA ASP A 120 4.32 -23.69 13.41
C ASP A 120 4.55 -22.18 13.57
N VAL A 121 3.89 -21.51 14.53
CA VAL A 121 4.06 -20.07 14.79
C VAL A 121 5.52 -19.73 15.14
N GLY A 122 6.17 -20.56 15.96
CA GLY A 122 7.56 -20.35 16.35
C GLY A 122 8.53 -20.34 15.18
N ARG A 123 8.28 -21.16 14.15
CA ARG A 123 9.09 -21.19 12.92
C ARG A 123 8.93 -19.90 12.11
N LEU A 124 7.70 -19.42 11.93
CA LEU A 124 7.42 -18.20 11.15
C LEU A 124 7.90 -16.92 11.85
N ALA A 125 7.90 -16.90 13.18
CA ALA A 125 8.46 -15.79 13.95
C ALA A 125 9.93 -15.51 13.59
N GLN A 126 10.72 -16.55 13.25
CA GLN A 126 12.10 -16.40 12.82
C GLN A 126 12.22 -15.82 11.40
N ASP A 127 11.33 -16.21 10.48
CA ASP A 127 11.28 -15.65 9.12
C ASP A 127 10.95 -14.15 9.16
N LEU A 128 10.03 -13.72 10.04
CA LEU A 128 9.67 -12.31 10.24
C LEU A 128 10.81 -11.45 10.79
N LYS A 129 11.74 -12.04 11.54
CA LYS A 129 12.93 -11.36 12.08
C LYS A 129 14.04 -11.18 11.05
N SER A 130 14.19 -12.12 10.11
CA SER A 130 15.39 -12.23 9.28
C SER A 130 15.19 -11.84 7.81
N ARG A 131 13.96 -11.87 7.27
CA ARG A 131 13.70 -11.58 5.86
C ARG A 131 13.41 -10.11 5.61
N GLN A 132 14.17 -9.51 4.67
CA GLN A 132 13.86 -8.21 4.11
C GLN A 132 12.86 -8.34 2.95
N THR A 133 11.83 -7.50 2.93
CA THR A 133 10.88 -7.44 1.82
C THR A 133 11.42 -6.62 0.65
N LYS A 134 11.00 -6.95 -0.58
CA LYS A 134 11.35 -6.24 -1.81
C LYS A 134 10.13 -5.53 -2.40
N THR A 135 9.65 -4.45 -1.76
CA THR A 135 8.44 -3.77 -2.22
C THR A 135 8.44 -2.26 -2.03
N LEU A 136 7.70 -1.56 -2.90
CA LEU A 136 7.38 -0.13 -2.84
C LEU A 136 5.99 0.12 -2.21
N ALA A 137 5.39 -0.89 -1.57
CA ALA A 137 4.15 -0.72 -0.85
C ALA A 137 4.38 0.25 0.31
N SER A 138 3.63 1.35 0.33
CA SER A 138 3.77 2.38 1.36
C SER A 138 3.71 1.77 2.76
N GLY A 139 4.49 2.29 3.71
CA GLY A 139 4.45 1.88 5.13
C GLY A 139 4.76 0.41 5.43
N ILE A 140 5.28 -0.36 4.47
CA ILE A 140 5.61 -1.78 4.66
C ILE A 140 6.68 -1.99 5.75
N ASP A 141 7.71 -1.14 5.80
CA ASP A 141 8.76 -1.23 6.82
C ASP A 141 8.17 -1.06 8.23
N THR A 142 7.21 -0.14 8.40
CA THR A 142 6.47 0.03 9.66
C THR A 142 5.64 -1.21 9.98
N ILE A 143 4.88 -1.73 9.02
CA ILE A 143 4.08 -2.95 9.23
C ILE A 143 4.97 -4.12 9.66
N MET A 144 6.09 -4.33 8.97
CA MET A 144 7.02 -5.41 9.29
C MET A 144 7.66 -5.24 10.67
N ALA A 145 8.02 -4.02 11.02
CA ALA A 145 8.56 -3.74 12.33
C ALA A 145 7.50 -3.93 13.45
N ASP A 146 6.26 -3.50 13.24
CA ASP A 146 5.16 -3.70 14.19
C ASP A 146 4.78 -5.18 14.34
N LEU A 147 4.89 -5.96 13.26
CA LEU A 147 4.72 -7.42 13.29
C LEU A 147 5.81 -8.08 14.14
N ARG A 148 7.08 -7.67 13.99
CA ARG A 148 8.19 -8.16 14.83
C ARG A 148 7.97 -7.82 16.30
N ASP A 149 7.58 -6.58 16.59
CA ASP A 149 7.33 -6.13 17.96
C ASP A 149 6.16 -6.90 18.59
N SER A 150 5.09 -7.13 17.83
CA SER A 150 3.92 -7.89 18.30
C SER A 150 4.24 -9.36 18.60
N ILE A 151 5.15 -9.97 17.85
CA ILE A 151 5.58 -11.36 18.07
C ILE A 151 6.57 -11.46 19.25
N ALA A 152 7.37 -10.43 19.47
CA ALA A 152 8.30 -10.36 20.60
C ALA A 152 7.59 -10.04 21.92
N ALA A 153 6.43 -9.39 21.87
CA ALA A 153 5.64 -9.05 23.06
C ALA A 153 5.08 -10.31 23.74
N PRO A 154 5.08 -10.38 25.09
CA PRO A 154 4.38 -11.44 25.81
C PRO A 154 2.90 -11.46 25.45
N LEU A 155 2.32 -12.65 25.30
CA LEU A 155 0.87 -12.78 25.16
C LEU A 155 0.20 -12.33 26.46
N SER A 156 -0.71 -11.35 26.38
CA SER A 156 -1.63 -11.04 27.48
C SER A 156 -2.52 -12.26 27.78
N GLY A 157 -3.23 -12.28 28.91
CA GLY A 157 -4.32 -13.24 29.09
C GLY A 157 -5.62 -12.71 28.44
N ILE A 158 -6.73 -13.45 28.59
CA ILE A 158 -8.07 -12.99 28.15
C ILE A 158 -9.03 -12.80 29.34
N GLU A 159 -8.52 -12.73 30.57
CA GLU A 159 -9.32 -12.72 31.79
C GLU A 159 -10.22 -11.48 31.90
N ALA A 160 -9.81 -10.38 31.27
CA ALA A 160 -10.58 -9.13 31.21
C ALA A 160 -11.65 -9.13 30.10
N HIS A 161 -11.65 -10.12 29.19
CA HIS A 161 -12.61 -10.15 28.09
C HIS A 161 -14.00 -10.54 28.59
N THR A 162 -15.02 -9.82 28.13
CA THR A 162 -16.40 -9.98 28.59
C THR A 162 -17.34 -10.46 27.48
N HIS A 163 -17.00 -10.18 26.22
CA HIS A 163 -17.84 -10.47 25.06
C HIS A 163 -17.08 -11.26 24.01
N ALA A 164 -17.83 -11.92 23.13
CA ALA A 164 -17.30 -12.61 21.98
C ALA A 164 -18.17 -12.48 20.74
N LEU A 165 -17.51 -12.41 19.59
CA LEU A 165 -18.10 -12.54 18.27
C LEU A 165 -17.73 -13.89 17.69
N VAL A 166 -18.71 -14.58 17.10
CA VAL A 166 -18.52 -15.91 16.51
C VAL A 166 -18.90 -15.86 15.04
N PHE A 167 -17.99 -16.32 14.19
CA PHE A 167 -18.11 -16.32 12.73
C PHE A 167 -18.24 -17.75 12.22
N LEU A 168 -19.34 -18.05 11.53
CA LEU A 168 -19.58 -19.33 10.88
C LEU A 168 -19.29 -19.21 9.38
N TYR A 169 -18.37 -20.04 8.89
CA TYR A 169 -17.99 -20.11 7.49
C TYR A 169 -18.52 -21.40 6.87
N GLU A 170 -19.45 -21.27 5.92
CA GLU A 170 -19.99 -22.43 5.23
C GLU A 170 -18.97 -23.02 4.23
N ASN A 171 -19.00 -24.34 4.11
CA ASN A 171 -18.35 -25.07 3.04
C ASN A 171 -19.26 -25.16 1.81
N PRO A 172 -18.71 -25.32 0.60
CA PRO A 172 -19.48 -25.77 -0.56
C PRO A 172 -19.98 -27.22 -0.36
N ARG A 173 -20.62 -27.81 -1.37
CA ARG A 173 -20.85 -29.27 -1.37
C ARG A 173 -19.52 -30.04 -1.27
N ASP A 174 -19.58 -31.30 -0.86
CA ASP A 174 -18.39 -32.15 -0.90
C ASP A 174 -17.95 -32.45 -2.34
N PRO A 175 -16.63 -32.57 -2.60
CA PRO A 175 -16.13 -33.11 -3.86
C PRO A 175 -16.62 -34.53 -4.10
N GLN A 176 -16.97 -34.86 -5.35
CA GLN A 176 -17.37 -36.24 -5.69
C GLN A 176 -16.13 -37.12 -5.94
N PRO A 177 -16.17 -38.44 -5.66
CA PRO A 177 -15.00 -39.34 -5.72
C PRO A 177 -14.21 -39.37 -7.03
N ASP A 178 -14.79 -38.95 -8.16
CA ASP A 178 -14.14 -38.91 -9.48
C ASP A 178 -14.32 -37.56 -10.18
N GLU A 179 -14.59 -36.48 -9.43
CA GLU A 179 -14.77 -35.16 -10.02
C GLU A 179 -13.44 -34.61 -10.53
N VAL A 180 -13.45 -34.18 -11.80
CA VAL A 180 -12.27 -33.61 -12.45
C VAL A 180 -11.72 -32.42 -11.67
N GLY A 181 -10.45 -32.49 -11.28
CA GLY A 181 -9.72 -31.41 -10.62
C GLY A 181 -9.87 -31.37 -9.10
N THR A 182 -10.54 -32.33 -8.46
CA THR A 182 -10.80 -32.26 -7.00
C THR A 182 -9.79 -32.98 -6.13
N ASP A 183 -8.78 -33.64 -6.70
CA ASP A 183 -7.81 -34.46 -5.97
C ASP A 183 -7.15 -33.71 -4.80
N TRP A 184 -6.79 -32.44 -4.98
CA TRP A 184 -6.13 -31.63 -3.93
C TRP A 184 -7.07 -31.26 -2.78
N ILE A 185 -8.38 -31.21 -3.00
CA ILE A 185 -9.36 -30.63 -2.06
C ILE A 185 -10.18 -31.68 -1.31
N THR A 186 -9.93 -32.97 -1.57
CA THR A 186 -10.58 -34.08 -0.86
C THR A 186 -10.29 -34.02 0.64
N GLN A 187 -11.35 -34.03 1.46
CA GLN A 187 -11.27 -33.96 2.92
C GLN A 187 -10.53 -32.71 3.46
N ALA A 188 -10.65 -31.57 2.78
CA ALA A 188 -10.06 -30.29 3.22
C ALA A 188 -11.09 -29.31 3.83
N GLN A 189 -12.37 -29.69 3.95
CA GLN A 189 -13.50 -28.81 4.28
C GLN A 189 -13.33 -28.10 5.62
N ALA A 190 -12.92 -28.84 6.66
CA ALA A 190 -12.71 -28.28 8.00
C ALA A 190 -11.57 -27.24 8.00
N HIS A 191 -10.45 -27.57 7.33
CA HIS A 191 -9.29 -26.68 7.18
C HIS A 191 -9.60 -25.44 6.35
N ARG A 192 -10.31 -25.58 5.24
CA ARG A 192 -10.72 -24.46 4.38
C ARG A 192 -11.59 -23.47 5.17
N ALA A 193 -12.67 -23.95 5.79
CA ALA A 193 -13.55 -23.07 6.55
C ALA A 193 -12.84 -22.46 7.78
N GLY A 194 -12.00 -23.24 8.47
CA GLY A 194 -11.17 -22.74 9.57
C GLY A 194 -10.20 -21.64 9.15
N LEU A 195 -9.56 -21.77 7.98
CA LEU A 195 -8.64 -20.77 7.44
C LEU A 195 -9.34 -19.44 7.11
N LEU A 196 -10.49 -19.51 6.43
CA LEU A 196 -11.28 -18.31 6.10
C LEU A 196 -11.87 -17.64 7.36
N ALA A 197 -12.30 -18.45 8.33
CA ALA A 197 -12.76 -17.93 9.62
C ALA A 197 -11.62 -17.29 10.42
N ALA A 198 -10.41 -17.85 10.37
CA ALA A 198 -9.22 -17.29 10.98
C ALA A 198 -8.86 -15.92 10.39
N GLU A 199 -8.90 -15.77 9.05
CA GLU A 199 -8.69 -14.47 8.37
C GLU A 199 -9.62 -13.39 8.97
N THR A 200 -10.90 -13.70 9.11
CA THR A 200 -11.91 -12.77 9.63
C THR A 200 -11.69 -12.45 11.11
N ALA A 201 -11.49 -13.47 11.93
CA ALA A 201 -11.30 -13.30 13.37
C ALA A 201 -10.05 -12.45 13.66
N VAL A 202 -8.94 -12.71 12.96
CA VAL A 202 -7.70 -11.95 13.11
C VAL A 202 -7.87 -10.49 12.69
N VAL A 203 -8.54 -10.24 11.56
CA VAL A 203 -8.79 -8.87 11.07
C VAL A 203 -9.69 -8.10 12.03
N ILE A 204 -10.78 -8.70 12.52
CA ILE A 204 -11.71 -8.01 13.43
C ILE A 204 -11.09 -7.82 14.82
N ALA A 205 -10.30 -8.77 15.32
CA ALA A 205 -9.53 -8.55 16.55
C ALA A 205 -8.55 -7.39 16.39
N ASN A 206 -7.86 -7.29 15.24
CA ASN A 206 -6.98 -6.16 14.96
C ASN A 206 -7.75 -4.84 14.84
N TYR A 207 -8.95 -4.85 14.24
CA TYR A 207 -9.84 -3.68 14.18
C TYR A 207 -10.18 -3.16 15.58
N LEU A 208 -10.59 -4.03 16.50
CA LEU A 208 -10.91 -3.64 17.88
C LEU A 208 -9.71 -3.08 18.64
N ARG A 209 -8.51 -3.67 18.44
CA ARG A 209 -7.27 -3.14 19.02
C ARG A 209 -6.89 -1.77 18.48
N LEU A 210 -7.15 -1.50 17.18
CA LEU A 210 -6.97 -0.17 16.58
C LEU A 210 -7.93 0.86 17.19
N LEU A 211 -9.12 0.44 17.61
CA LEU A 211 -10.08 1.27 18.35
C LEU A 211 -9.73 1.44 19.84
N GLY A 212 -8.67 0.79 20.33
CA GLY A 212 -8.19 0.89 21.72
C GLY A 212 -8.81 -0.12 22.69
N TYR A 213 -9.41 -1.21 22.18
CA TYR A 213 -9.97 -2.28 23.01
C TYR A 213 -9.16 -3.56 22.85
N ASP A 214 -8.84 -4.22 23.95
CA ASP A 214 -8.14 -5.51 23.88
C ASP A 214 -9.04 -6.55 23.23
N ALA A 215 -8.45 -7.32 22.33
CA ALA A 215 -9.16 -8.31 21.53
C ALA A 215 -8.20 -9.38 21.01
N ARG A 216 -8.70 -10.61 20.97
CA ARG A 216 -7.95 -11.79 20.51
C ARG A 216 -8.76 -12.59 19.49
N GLY A 217 -8.10 -12.91 18.38
CA GLY A 217 -8.60 -13.89 17.42
C GLY A 217 -8.35 -15.32 17.92
N HIS A 218 -9.35 -16.18 17.73
CA HIS A 218 -9.30 -17.60 18.05
C HIS A 218 -9.63 -18.39 16.78
N THR A 219 -8.74 -19.32 16.47
CA THR A 219 -8.76 -20.12 15.23
C THR A 219 -8.89 -21.59 15.58
N VAL A 220 -9.13 -22.43 14.57
CA VAL A 220 -9.19 -23.89 14.71
C VAL A 220 -7.85 -24.54 15.12
N SER A 221 -6.75 -23.79 15.04
CA SER A 221 -5.37 -24.24 15.37
C SER A 221 -4.75 -23.45 16.52
N SER A 222 -5.35 -22.35 16.98
CA SER A 222 -4.87 -21.56 18.13
C SER A 222 -6.02 -20.87 18.85
N THR A 223 -6.37 -21.32 20.04
CA THR A 223 -7.53 -20.82 20.77
C THR A 223 -7.40 -21.02 22.29
N ASP A 224 -8.05 -20.12 23.02
CA ASP A 224 -8.16 -20.11 24.48
C ASP A 224 -9.61 -20.48 24.91
N VAL A 225 -10.51 -20.66 23.93
CA VAL A 225 -11.93 -20.98 24.11
C VAL A 225 -12.36 -22.15 23.25
N ASP A 226 -13.36 -22.91 23.69
CA ASP A 226 -14.01 -23.97 22.91
C ASP A 226 -14.95 -23.36 21.87
N LEU A 227 -14.55 -23.45 20.60
CA LEU A 227 -15.28 -22.82 19.49
C LEU A 227 -16.72 -23.35 19.34
N ASN A 228 -16.98 -24.63 19.66
CA ASN A 228 -18.33 -25.20 19.55
C ASN A 228 -19.25 -24.62 20.62
N LYS A 229 -18.77 -24.52 21.87
CA LYS A 229 -19.52 -23.89 22.97
C LYS A 229 -19.82 -22.42 22.65
N MET A 230 -18.85 -21.70 22.09
CA MET A 230 -19.05 -20.32 21.65
C MET A 230 -20.14 -20.20 20.58
N ALA A 231 -20.17 -21.10 19.58
CA ALA A 231 -21.20 -21.09 18.53
C ALA A 231 -22.62 -21.34 19.07
N VAL A 232 -22.76 -22.21 20.07
CA VAL A 232 -24.04 -22.44 20.75
C VAL A 232 -24.45 -21.23 21.59
N ALA A 233 -23.53 -20.67 22.38
CA ALA A 233 -23.77 -19.50 23.22
C ALA A 233 -24.16 -18.26 22.40
N ALA A 234 -23.51 -18.02 21.26
CA ALA A 234 -23.79 -16.92 20.34
C ALA A 234 -25.06 -17.12 19.48
N GLY A 235 -25.76 -18.25 19.66
CA GLY A 235 -27.00 -18.51 18.94
C GLY A 235 -26.82 -18.61 17.43
N ILE A 236 -25.75 -19.28 16.99
CA ILE A 236 -25.52 -19.58 15.57
C ILE A 236 -25.44 -21.09 15.28
N ALA A 237 -25.49 -21.95 16.29
CA ALA A 237 -25.65 -23.38 16.09
C ALA A 237 -26.37 -24.02 17.27
N THR A 238 -26.93 -25.21 17.04
CA THR A 238 -27.48 -26.09 18.06
C THR A 238 -26.73 -27.43 18.03
N VAL A 239 -26.91 -28.25 19.08
CA VAL A 239 -26.41 -29.62 19.11
C VAL A 239 -27.55 -30.55 18.71
N GLU A 240 -27.39 -31.23 17.57
CA GLU A 240 -28.37 -32.16 17.03
C GLU A 240 -27.70 -33.53 16.91
N ASN A 241 -28.23 -34.55 17.57
CA ASN A 241 -27.66 -35.91 17.56
C ASN A 241 -26.15 -35.95 17.91
N GLY A 242 -25.72 -35.14 18.88
CA GLY A 242 -24.34 -35.08 19.34
C GLY A 242 -23.36 -34.33 18.41
N VAL A 243 -23.84 -33.67 17.36
CA VAL A 243 -23.03 -32.85 16.46
C VAL A 243 -23.56 -31.42 16.37
N LEU A 244 -22.66 -30.49 16.12
CA LEU A 244 -23.02 -29.08 15.95
C LEU A 244 -23.70 -28.86 14.58
N SER A 245 -24.83 -28.16 14.55
CA SER A 245 -25.63 -27.97 13.33
C SER A 245 -26.27 -26.58 13.30
N HIS A 246 -26.26 -25.93 12.13
CA HIS A 246 -27.02 -24.69 11.90
C HIS A 246 -28.31 -25.01 11.10
N PRO A 247 -29.49 -24.45 11.44
CA PRO A 247 -30.77 -24.82 10.82
C PRO A 247 -30.84 -24.78 9.27
N TYR A 248 -30.18 -23.81 8.62
CA TYR A 248 -30.12 -23.73 7.15
C TYR A 248 -28.88 -24.37 6.49
N ILE A 249 -27.80 -24.61 7.24
CA ILE A 249 -26.48 -24.97 6.68
C ILE A 249 -26.14 -26.45 6.98
N GLY A 250 -26.72 -27.00 8.03
CA GLY A 250 -26.37 -28.31 8.57
C GLY A 250 -25.01 -28.26 9.26
N THR A 251 -24.20 -29.29 9.08
CA THR A 251 -22.86 -29.46 9.68
C THR A 251 -21.71 -28.93 8.80
N ARG A 252 -22.02 -28.38 7.62
CA ARG A 252 -21.01 -28.01 6.60
C ARG A 252 -20.38 -26.66 6.87
N PHE A 253 -19.75 -26.47 8.02
CA PHE A 253 -19.14 -25.18 8.36
C PHE A 253 -17.90 -25.34 9.25
N GLY A 254 -17.14 -24.24 9.32
CA GLY A 254 -16.07 -24.03 10.29
C GLY A 254 -16.33 -22.74 11.07
N LEU A 255 -15.53 -22.53 12.13
CA LEU A 255 -15.74 -21.46 13.11
C LEU A 255 -14.46 -20.65 13.32
N GLY A 256 -14.64 -19.38 13.66
CA GLY A 256 -13.63 -18.50 14.22
C GLY A 256 -14.28 -17.60 15.27
N VAL A 257 -13.52 -17.17 16.27
CA VAL A 257 -14.04 -16.37 17.38
C VAL A 257 -13.15 -15.17 17.62
N VAL A 258 -13.74 -14.04 18.03
CA VAL A 258 -13.01 -12.91 18.63
C VAL A 258 -13.53 -12.71 20.03
N THR A 259 -12.66 -12.76 21.03
CA THR A 259 -12.99 -12.31 22.40
C THR A 259 -12.44 -10.90 22.61
N THR A 260 -13.12 -10.09 23.41
CA THR A 260 -12.74 -8.67 23.58
C THR A 260 -13.27 -8.06 24.87
N THR A 261 -12.64 -6.95 25.27
CA THR A 261 -13.16 -6.01 26.28
C THR A 261 -14.21 -5.03 25.72
N PHE A 262 -14.39 -4.98 24.39
CA PHE A 262 -15.39 -4.12 23.76
C PHE A 262 -16.80 -4.66 24.00
N GLU A 263 -17.62 -3.92 24.74
CA GLU A 263 -18.98 -4.33 25.09
C GLU A 263 -19.93 -4.32 23.89
N LEU A 264 -20.80 -5.33 23.83
CA LEU A 264 -21.69 -5.62 22.71
C LEU A 264 -23.06 -6.09 23.20
N ALA A 265 -24.12 -5.88 22.43
CA ALA A 265 -25.41 -6.50 22.70
C ALA A 265 -25.38 -8.00 22.30
N PRO A 266 -25.54 -8.95 23.25
CA PRO A 266 -25.56 -10.39 22.95
C PRO A 266 -26.77 -10.81 22.12
N ASP A 267 -26.61 -11.85 21.30
CA ASP A 267 -27.71 -12.59 20.70
C ASP A 267 -28.29 -13.61 21.68
N MET A 268 -29.56 -13.97 21.48
CA MET A 268 -30.14 -15.10 22.19
C MET A 268 -29.78 -16.43 21.51
N PRO A 269 -29.51 -17.51 22.28
CA PRO A 269 -29.26 -18.85 21.74
C PRO A 269 -30.37 -19.35 20.81
N LEU A 270 -30.06 -20.24 19.86
CA LEU A 270 -31.07 -20.85 19.00
C LEU A 270 -31.87 -21.90 19.76
N ALA A 271 -33.17 -22.00 19.46
CA ALA A 271 -33.96 -23.15 19.86
C ALA A 271 -33.53 -24.40 19.06
N PRO A 272 -33.58 -25.62 19.62
CA PRO A 272 -33.28 -26.85 18.89
C PRO A 272 -34.08 -27.00 17.59
N MET A 273 -33.55 -27.73 16.61
CA MET A 273 -34.17 -27.90 15.28
C MET A 273 -35.64 -28.35 15.38
N ALA A 274 -35.96 -29.26 16.30
CA ALA A 274 -37.33 -29.76 16.51
C ALA A 274 -38.34 -28.69 16.93
N GLN A 275 -37.88 -27.54 17.45
CA GLN A 275 -38.70 -26.42 17.91
C GLN A 275 -38.72 -25.26 16.91
N GLN A 276 -37.99 -25.36 15.80
CA GLN A 276 -37.95 -24.30 14.80
C GLN A 276 -39.30 -24.16 14.08
N PRO A 277 -39.79 -22.93 13.84
CA PRO A 277 -41.11 -22.73 13.27
C PRO A 277 -41.10 -23.12 11.78
N ARG A 278 -42.17 -23.79 11.33
CA ARG A 278 -42.31 -24.17 9.90
C ARG A 278 -42.24 -22.96 8.95
N SER A 279 -42.62 -21.77 9.42
CA SER A 279 -42.54 -20.53 8.64
C SER A 279 -41.12 -20.13 8.27
N ALA A 280 -40.10 -20.45 9.10
CA ALA A 280 -38.69 -20.21 8.80
C ALA A 280 -38.23 -20.95 7.53
N PHE A 281 -38.83 -22.11 7.23
CA PHE A 281 -38.55 -22.95 6.07
C PHE A 281 -39.64 -22.86 4.98
N GLY A 282 -40.53 -21.87 5.09
CA GLY A 282 -41.66 -21.67 4.18
C GLY A 282 -41.27 -21.05 2.83
N ILE A 283 -42.25 -20.47 2.13
CA ILE A 283 -42.06 -19.89 0.79
C ILE A 283 -40.97 -18.81 0.78
N GLY A 284 -40.88 -17.99 1.84
CA GLY A 284 -39.86 -16.95 1.96
C GLY A 284 -38.43 -17.48 1.89
N TRP A 285 -38.14 -18.60 2.55
CA TRP A 285 -36.84 -19.29 2.46
C TRP A 285 -36.67 -20.04 1.14
N LYS A 286 -37.72 -20.66 0.62
CA LYS A 286 -37.64 -21.43 -0.64
C LYS A 286 -37.29 -20.54 -1.83
N LEU A 287 -37.85 -19.32 -1.89
CA LEU A 287 -37.66 -18.38 -2.99
C LEU A 287 -36.69 -17.23 -2.70
N GLY A 288 -36.35 -16.99 -1.43
CA GLY A 288 -35.47 -15.90 -1.00
C GLY A 288 -36.12 -14.53 -1.10
N THR A 289 -37.37 -14.37 -0.65
CA THR A 289 -38.12 -13.10 -0.81
C THR A 289 -37.54 -11.94 -0.01
N SER A 290 -36.68 -12.21 0.98
CA SER A 290 -36.13 -11.20 1.89
C SER A 290 -34.64 -11.42 2.25
N SER A 291 -33.95 -12.35 1.57
CA SER A 291 -32.57 -12.76 1.87
C SER A 291 -31.85 -13.23 0.60
N ARG A 292 -30.53 -13.03 0.54
CA ARG A 292 -29.69 -13.45 -0.60
C ARG A 292 -29.61 -14.97 -0.72
N LYS A 293 -29.42 -15.66 0.40
CA LYS A 293 -29.45 -17.12 0.49
C LYS A 293 -30.89 -17.62 0.64
N ASN A 294 -31.18 -18.72 -0.04
CA ASN A 294 -32.47 -19.39 -0.12
C ASN A 294 -32.27 -20.89 -0.40
N ALA A 295 -33.33 -21.69 -0.34
CA ALA A 295 -33.23 -23.14 -0.51
C ALA A 295 -32.61 -23.58 -1.86
N LEU A 296 -32.72 -22.76 -2.92
CA LEU A 296 -32.21 -23.07 -4.26
C LEU A 296 -30.71 -22.78 -4.42
N ASN A 297 -30.12 -21.98 -3.53
CA ASN A 297 -28.70 -21.57 -3.59
C ASN A 297 -27.92 -21.74 -2.26
N ALA A 298 -28.54 -22.35 -1.24
CA ALA A 298 -27.96 -22.58 0.08
C ALA A 298 -26.69 -23.44 0.04
N VAL A 299 -26.60 -24.37 -0.92
CA VAL A 299 -25.45 -25.26 -1.09
C VAL A 299 -24.65 -24.80 -2.32
N PRO A 300 -23.50 -24.11 -2.14
CA PRO A 300 -22.65 -23.72 -3.26
C PRO A 300 -22.22 -24.95 -4.07
N TYR A 301 -22.17 -24.80 -5.40
CA TYR A 301 -21.82 -25.86 -6.35
C TYR A 301 -22.75 -27.08 -6.35
N ALA A 302 -23.93 -27.05 -5.72
CA ALA A 302 -24.86 -28.19 -5.71
C ALA A 302 -25.22 -28.75 -7.10
N LYS A 303 -25.17 -27.91 -8.14
CA LYS A 303 -25.51 -28.27 -9.53
C LYS A 303 -24.40 -27.91 -10.53
N ARG A 304 -23.17 -27.65 -10.08
CA ARG A 304 -22.03 -27.29 -10.93
C ARG A 304 -20.76 -27.98 -10.43
N ARG A 305 -19.86 -28.31 -11.36
CA ARG A 305 -18.52 -28.80 -11.00
C ARG A 305 -17.68 -27.65 -10.46
N PHE A 306 -16.70 -27.93 -9.61
CA PHE A 306 -15.79 -26.90 -9.11
C PHE A 306 -14.97 -26.26 -10.24
N VAL A 307 -14.50 -27.07 -11.20
CA VAL A 307 -13.68 -26.60 -12.33
C VAL A 307 -14.39 -25.57 -13.22
N ASP A 308 -15.73 -25.57 -13.27
CA ASP A 308 -16.53 -24.65 -14.08
C ASP A 308 -16.84 -23.32 -13.38
N GLY A 309 -16.47 -23.17 -12.10
CA GLY A 309 -16.79 -21.99 -11.29
C GLY A 309 -18.29 -21.76 -11.06
N ALA A 310 -18.62 -20.68 -10.35
CA ALA A 310 -20.01 -20.33 -10.04
C ALA A 310 -20.75 -19.69 -11.23
N HIS A 311 -20.02 -18.98 -12.09
CA HIS A 311 -20.55 -18.28 -13.26
C HIS A 311 -20.38 -19.09 -14.55
N PRO A 312 -21.31 -18.99 -15.51
CA PRO A 312 -21.31 -19.79 -16.73
C PRO A 312 -20.35 -19.24 -17.80
N PHE A 313 -19.05 -19.21 -17.50
CA PHE A 313 -18.00 -18.75 -18.45
C PHE A 313 -17.88 -19.64 -19.70
N GLU A 314 -18.37 -20.88 -19.63
CA GLU A 314 -18.44 -21.81 -20.75
C GLU A 314 -19.38 -21.35 -21.88
N ASN A 315 -20.32 -20.44 -21.58
CA ASN A 315 -21.28 -19.94 -22.55
C ASN A 315 -20.80 -18.67 -23.28
N LEU A 316 -19.64 -18.13 -22.93
CA LEU A 316 -19.10 -16.93 -23.55
C LEU A 316 -18.42 -17.26 -24.88
N ARG A 317 -18.56 -16.38 -25.87
CA ARG A 317 -17.81 -16.48 -27.12
C ARG A 317 -16.32 -16.32 -26.82
N ARG A 318 -15.53 -17.32 -27.23
CA ARG A 318 -14.06 -17.32 -27.15
C ARG A 318 -13.46 -16.86 -28.47
N VAL A 319 -12.35 -16.13 -28.41
CA VAL A 319 -11.61 -15.61 -29.56
C VAL A 319 -10.11 -15.88 -29.37
N GLU A 320 -9.35 -16.02 -30.45
CA GLU A 320 -7.91 -16.35 -30.37
C GLU A 320 -7.07 -15.17 -29.84
N THR A 321 -7.43 -13.96 -30.25
CA THR A 321 -6.79 -12.71 -29.81
C THR A 321 -7.80 -11.83 -29.11
N PRO A 322 -7.37 -11.00 -28.13
CA PRO A 322 -8.26 -10.04 -27.48
C PRO A 322 -9.03 -9.13 -28.45
N THR A 323 -10.15 -8.58 -27.98
CA THR A 323 -11.02 -7.67 -28.76
C THR A 323 -10.41 -6.28 -28.97
N THR A 324 -9.29 -5.96 -28.33
CA THR A 324 -8.49 -4.75 -28.55
C THR A 324 -7.12 -5.10 -29.09
N TYR A 325 -6.59 -4.28 -30.00
CA TYR A 325 -5.32 -4.55 -30.67
C TYR A 325 -4.11 -4.45 -29.72
N ILE A 326 -3.16 -5.37 -29.87
CA ILE A 326 -1.86 -5.39 -29.15
C ILE A 326 -0.76 -5.71 -30.17
N ASP A 327 0.19 -4.79 -30.37
CA ASP A 327 1.44 -5.04 -31.10
C ASP A 327 2.47 -5.63 -30.13
N GLU A 328 2.30 -6.91 -29.80
CA GLU A 328 3.10 -7.60 -28.78
C GLU A 328 4.62 -7.42 -28.91
N PRO A 329 5.23 -7.52 -30.12
CA PRO A 329 6.66 -7.27 -30.29
C PRO A 329 7.15 -5.88 -29.86
N ARG A 330 6.25 -4.89 -29.74
CA ARG A 330 6.56 -3.49 -29.42
C ARG A 330 5.93 -3.01 -28.12
N VAL A 331 5.37 -3.92 -27.30
CA VAL A 331 4.93 -3.56 -25.95
C VAL A 331 6.14 -3.34 -25.05
N VAL A 332 6.34 -2.11 -24.60
CA VAL A 332 7.49 -1.72 -23.79
C VAL A 332 7.24 -2.05 -22.32
N ARG A 333 8.12 -2.86 -21.73
CA ARG A 333 8.18 -3.08 -20.28
C ARG A 333 8.59 -1.78 -19.58
N VAL A 334 7.96 -1.46 -18.46
CA VAL A 334 8.27 -0.25 -17.65
C VAL A 334 8.71 -0.66 -16.24
N PRO A 335 9.53 0.13 -15.51
CA PRO A 335 9.95 -0.26 -14.16
C PRO A 335 8.78 -0.20 -13.17
N LYS A 336 8.83 -0.96 -12.07
CA LYS A 336 7.79 -0.89 -11.01
C LYS A 336 7.61 0.52 -10.45
N ARG A 337 8.67 1.34 -10.51
CA ARG A 337 8.71 2.77 -10.15
C ARG A 337 7.70 3.65 -10.91
N THR A 338 7.14 3.17 -12.04
CA THR A 338 6.07 3.89 -12.77
C THR A 338 4.71 3.85 -12.08
N ASP A 339 4.51 2.99 -11.08
CA ASP A 339 3.29 2.96 -10.28
C ASP A 339 3.03 4.35 -9.66
N MET A 340 1.85 4.93 -9.92
CA MET A 340 1.49 6.26 -9.44
C MET A 340 1.47 6.38 -7.90
N PHE A 341 1.19 5.30 -7.18
CA PHE A 341 1.30 5.29 -5.72
C PHE A 341 2.75 5.31 -5.27
N ALA A 342 3.66 4.65 -5.99
CA ALA A 342 5.10 4.79 -5.74
C ALA A 342 5.56 6.22 -6.08
N ARG A 343 5.17 6.76 -7.24
CA ARG A 343 5.47 8.15 -7.65
C ARG A 343 5.03 9.17 -6.59
N ALA A 344 3.83 9.02 -6.04
CA ALA A 344 3.35 9.87 -4.96
C ALA A 344 4.23 9.76 -3.70
N GLN A 345 4.59 8.54 -3.26
CA GLN A 345 5.44 8.33 -2.08
C GLN A 345 6.83 8.96 -2.21
N PHE A 346 7.43 8.91 -3.40
CA PHE A 346 8.74 9.52 -3.67
C PHE A 346 8.66 11.04 -3.92
N GLY A 347 7.47 11.64 -3.89
CA GLY A 347 7.30 13.09 -4.07
C GLY A 347 7.24 13.56 -5.52
N ASP A 348 7.21 12.66 -6.50
CA ASP A 348 7.17 13.01 -7.94
C ASP A 348 5.96 13.89 -8.29
N MET A 349 4.87 13.72 -7.55
CA MET A 349 3.59 14.40 -7.74
C MET A 349 3.41 15.61 -6.79
N GLY A 350 4.48 16.05 -6.13
CA GLY A 350 4.49 17.17 -5.19
C GLY A 350 4.23 16.77 -3.73
N LYS A 351 4.53 17.71 -2.82
CA LYS A 351 4.55 17.46 -1.37
C LYS A 351 3.21 17.01 -0.79
N LYS A 352 2.10 17.64 -1.22
CA LYS A 352 0.74 17.25 -0.79
C LYS A 352 0.44 15.78 -1.09
N MET A 353 0.88 15.30 -2.25
CA MET A 353 0.71 13.91 -2.67
C MET A 353 1.57 12.96 -1.85
N GLN A 354 2.82 13.36 -1.59
CA GLN A 354 3.71 12.63 -0.70
C GLN A 354 3.13 12.49 0.69
N ASP A 355 2.63 13.57 1.29
CA ASP A 355 2.04 13.56 2.63
C ASP A 355 0.77 12.70 2.72
N GLY A 356 -0.06 12.74 1.67
CA GLY A 356 -1.21 11.84 1.55
C GLY A 356 -0.80 10.37 1.40
N ALA A 357 0.40 10.10 0.87
CA ALA A 357 0.95 8.77 0.64
C ALA A 357 1.76 8.21 1.82
N THR A 358 2.45 9.04 2.60
CA THR A 358 3.33 8.68 3.72
C THR A 358 2.70 7.69 4.69
N GLY A 359 3.42 6.61 5.04
CA GLY A 359 2.90 5.53 5.91
C GLY A 359 1.62 4.85 5.40
N GLY A 360 1.28 5.06 4.12
CA GLY A 360 0.01 4.73 3.48
C GLY A 360 -1.18 5.43 4.10
N LYS A 361 -1.05 6.71 4.47
CA LYS A 361 -2.10 7.55 5.09
C LYS A 361 -3.45 7.35 4.41
N TYR A 362 -3.52 7.44 3.08
CA TYR A 362 -4.73 7.18 2.27
C TYR A 362 -5.44 5.84 2.52
N ILE A 363 -4.75 4.81 3.03
CA ILE A 363 -5.32 3.51 3.42
C ILE A 363 -5.71 3.49 4.90
N ARG A 364 -4.85 4.02 5.77
CA ARG A 364 -5.01 4.00 7.24
C ARG A 364 -5.94 5.09 7.77
N LYS A 365 -6.43 5.99 6.90
CA LYS A 365 -7.49 6.95 7.24
C LYS A 365 -8.69 6.27 7.90
N ALA A 366 -9.09 5.08 7.42
CA ALA A 366 -10.20 4.32 7.96
C ALA A 366 -9.71 3.06 8.71
N ALA A 367 -10.28 2.81 9.90
CA ALA A 367 -9.90 1.67 10.73
C ALA A 367 -10.13 0.29 10.05
N PRO A 368 -11.24 0.04 9.32
CA PRO A 368 -11.46 -1.26 8.67
C PRO A 368 -10.37 -1.63 7.66
N SER A 369 -9.88 -0.68 6.86
CA SER A 369 -8.81 -0.93 5.89
C SER A 369 -7.45 -1.10 6.54
N MET A 370 -7.15 -0.35 7.61
CA MET A 370 -5.92 -0.56 8.39
C MET A 370 -5.91 -1.95 9.05
N ALA A 371 -7.06 -2.41 9.53
CA ALA A 371 -7.21 -3.72 10.14
C ALA A 371 -6.81 -4.86 9.19
N GLN A 372 -7.27 -4.80 7.94
CA GLN A 372 -6.97 -5.77 6.88
C GLN A 372 -5.50 -5.69 6.42
N ARG A 373 -4.94 -4.48 6.35
CA ARG A 373 -3.59 -4.22 5.83
C ARG A 373 -2.49 -4.94 6.63
N ARG A 374 -2.68 -5.13 7.94
CA ARG A 374 -1.70 -5.84 8.79
C ARG A 374 -1.48 -7.29 8.34
N ALA A 375 -2.56 -8.06 8.16
CA ALA A 375 -2.48 -9.43 7.67
C ALA A 375 -1.93 -9.50 6.24
N LEU A 376 -2.33 -8.53 5.40
CA LEU A 376 -1.84 -8.41 4.04
C LEU A 376 -0.31 -8.21 3.98
N GLY A 377 0.24 -7.38 4.87
CA GLY A 377 1.69 -7.19 5.01
C GLY A 377 2.41 -8.46 5.50
N ALA A 378 1.82 -9.18 6.45
CA ALA A 378 2.39 -10.44 6.95
C ALA A 378 2.51 -11.52 5.87
N PHE A 379 1.52 -11.61 4.96
CA PHE A 379 1.54 -12.56 3.84
C PHE A 379 2.57 -12.25 2.75
N VAL A 380 3.20 -11.06 2.73
CA VAL A 380 4.28 -10.76 1.77
C VAL A 380 5.41 -11.78 1.85
N LEU A 381 5.69 -12.31 3.05
CA LEU A 381 6.75 -13.31 3.26
C LEU A 381 6.42 -14.70 2.71
N LEU A 382 5.17 -14.96 2.35
CA LEU A 382 4.67 -16.27 1.90
C LEU A 382 4.38 -16.35 0.40
N GLN A 383 4.48 -15.22 -0.31
CA GLN A 383 4.18 -15.13 -1.74
C GLN A 383 5.10 -16.00 -2.60
N ASP A 384 6.36 -16.11 -2.20
CA ASP A 384 7.44 -16.80 -2.91
C ASP A 384 8.22 -17.72 -1.96
N GLY A 385 8.98 -18.67 -2.50
CA GLY A 385 9.82 -19.56 -1.71
C GLY A 385 10.43 -20.71 -2.51
N ALA A 386 11.19 -21.55 -1.82
CA ALA A 386 11.78 -22.73 -2.43
C ALA A 386 10.70 -23.72 -2.90
N LYS A 387 10.95 -24.37 -4.05
CA LYS A 387 10.16 -25.50 -4.55
C LYS A 387 10.73 -26.83 -4.07
N ALA A 388 9.89 -27.87 -4.03
CA ALA A 388 10.34 -29.23 -3.76
C ALA A 388 11.37 -29.68 -4.82
N ALA A 389 12.34 -30.49 -4.42
CA ALA A 389 13.39 -30.97 -5.32
C ALA A 389 12.85 -31.89 -6.42
N ALA A 390 11.88 -32.75 -6.09
CA ALA A 390 11.26 -33.67 -7.04
C ALA A 390 10.05 -33.00 -7.72
N LYS A 391 9.98 -33.11 -9.05
CA LYS A 391 8.82 -32.69 -9.84
C LYS A 391 7.79 -33.81 -9.94
N VAL A 392 6.53 -33.49 -9.65
CA VAL A 392 5.39 -34.37 -9.93
C VAL A 392 4.95 -34.14 -11.38
N PRO A 393 5.04 -35.14 -12.27
CA PRO A 393 4.60 -34.98 -13.65
C PRO A 393 3.07 -34.84 -13.70
N LEU A 394 2.59 -33.79 -14.36
CA LEU A 394 1.17 -33.52 -14.56
C LEU A 394 0.90 -33.18 -16.02
N ASP A 395 -0.13 -33.79 -16.58
CA ASP A 395 -0.68 -33.38 -17.86
C ASP A 395 -1.20 -31.93 -17.77
N PRO A 396 -0.94 -31.05 -18.76
CA PRO A 396 -1.35 -29.64 -18.70
C PRO A 396 -2.86 -29.41 -18.53
N ALA A 397 -3.73 -30.26 -19.10
CA ALA A 397 -5.16 -30.12 -18.93
C ALA A 397 -5.59 -30.53 -17.52
N ARG A 398 -5.00 -31.60 -16.98
CA ARG A 398 -5.21 -31.99 -15.58
C ARG A 398 -4.71 -30.92 -14.60
N ALA A 399 -3.54 -30.34 -14.83
CA ALA A 399 -2.99 -29.27 -14.01
C ALA A 399 -3.92 -28.04 -13.98
N ALA A 400 -4.40 -27.62 -15.16
CA ALA A 400 -5.37 -26.53 -15.27
C ALA A 400 -6.68 -26.81 -14.50
N ALA A 401 -7.19 -28.04 -14.58
CA ALA A 401 -8.39 -28.44 -13.86
C ALA A 401 -8.21 -28.44 -12.34
N LEU A 402 -7.10 -29.00 -11.84
CA LEU A 402 -6.75 -29.02 -10.41
C LEU A 402 -6.65 -27.62 -9.83
N VAL A 403 -5.95 -26.71 -10.53
CA VAL A 403 -5.81 -25.32 -10.13
C VAL A 403 -7.16 -24.62 -10.09
N LYS A 404 -7.95 -24.67 -11.17
CA LYS A 404 -9.26 -23.99 -11.23
C LYS A 404 -10.20 -24.49 -10.14
N ALA A 405 -10.40 -25.80 -10.04
CA ALA A 405 -11.30 -26.37 -9.05
C ALA A 405 -10.87 -26.00 -7.62
N THR A 406 -9.56 -26.01 -7.34
CA THR A 406 -9.03 -25.62 -6.03
C THR A 406 -9.23 -24.13 -5.75
N CYS A 407 -8.93 -23.24 -6.70
CA CYS A 407 -9.17 -21.80 -6.55
C CYS A 407 -10.67 -21.49 -6.26
N TYR A 408 -11.59 -22.12 -7.00
CA TYR A 408 -13.02 -21.97 -6.80
C TYR A 408 -13.50 -22.57 -5.48
N TYR A 409 -12.95 -23.71 -5.08
CA TYR A 409 -13.20 -24.32 -3.77
C TYR A 409 -12.76 -23.38 -2.65
N LEU A 410 -11.55 -22.80 -2.74
CA LEU A 410 -11.01 -21.89 -1.75
C LEU A 410 -11.84 -20.59 -1.64
N GLY A 411 -12.42 -20.12 -2.74
CA GLY A 411 -13.38 -19.00 -2.74
C GLY A 411 -13.06 -17.87 -3.73
N ALA A 412 -12.31 -18.13 -4.80
CA ALA A 412 -12.19 -17.19 -5.91
C ALA A 412 -13.52 -17.11 -6.69
N ASP A 413 -13.89 -15.91 -7.14
CA ASP A 413 -15.15 -15.69 -7.88
C ASP A 413 -15.01 -16.00 -9.37
N ALA A 414 -13.83 -15.75 -9.95
CA ALA A 414 -13.47 -16.17 -11.30
C ALA A 414 -11.98 -16.54 -11.39
N VAL A 415 -11.67 -17.54 -12.21
CA VAL A 415 -10.32 -18.08 -12.40
C VAL A 415 -10.08 -18.31 -13.88
N GLY A 416 -8.94 -17.86 -14.38
CA GLY A 416 -8.53 -18.04 -15.76
C GLY A 416 -7.03 -18.25 -15.85
N ILE A 417 -6.59 -19.07 -16.79
CA ILE A 417 -5.20 -19.44 -16.98
C ILE A 417 -4.74 -18.91 -18.34
N SER A 418 -3.56 -18.30 -18.40
CA SER A 418 -2.96 -17.85 -19.66
C SER A 418 -1.46 -18.08 -19.66
N ARG A 419 -0.84 -17.88 -20.83
CA ARG A 419 0.59 -17.55 -20.88
C ARG A 419 0.88 -16.27 -20.09
N CYS A 420 2.12 -16.13 -19.64
CA CYS A 420 2.68 -14.94 -19.03
C CYS A 420 3.80 -14.40 -19.93
N PRO A 421 3.48 -13.56 -20.93
CA PRO A 421 4.49 -13.05 -21.84
C PRO A 421 5.42 -12.05 -21.15
N ASP A 422 6.66 -11.94 -21.62
CA ASP A 422 7.68 -11.04 -21.07
C ASP A 422 7.20 -9.59 -20.92
N TRP A 423 6.41 -9.09 -21.87
CA TRP A 423 5.87 -7.74 -21.86
C TRP A 423 4.84 -7.49 -20.75
N ALA A 424 4.28 -8.55 -20.13
CA ALA A 424 3.42 -8.43 -18.95
C ALA A 424 4.23 -8.23 -17.65
N TRP A 425 5.54 -8.44 -17.67
CA TRP A 425 6.41 -8.19 -16.53
C TRP A 425 6.87 -6.74 -16.48
N TYR A 426 6.95 -6.16 -15.28
CA TYR A 426 7.73 -4.95 -15.10
C TYR A 426 9.18 -5.19 -15.56
N SER A 427 9.85 -4.13 -16.00
CA SER A 427 11.26 -4.22 -16.41
C SER A 427 12.22 -4.35 -15.23
N HIS A 428 11.89 -3.71 -14.11
CA HIS A 428 12.73 -3.68 -12.91
C HIS A 428 11.86 -3.80 -11.65
N ASP A 429 12.41 -4.43 -10.61
CA ASP A 429 11.75 -4.65 -9.33
C ASP A 429 11.72 -3.37 -8.46
N ALA A 430 11.28 -3.50 -7.20
CA ALA A 430 11.21 -2.39 -6.25
C ALA A 430 12.59 -1.79 -5.87
N ARG A 431 13.67 -2.53 -6.09
CA ARG A 431 15.05 -2.12 -5.83
C ARG A 431 15.73 -1.56 -7.09
N GLY A 432 15.04 -1.59 -8.22
CA GLY A 432 15.62 -1.22 -9.51
C GLY A 432 16.52 -2.31 -10.10
N ASP A 433 16.47 -3.54 -9.59
CA ASP A 433 17.13 -4.69 -10.23
C ASP A 433 16.33 -5.09 -11.48
N GLU A 434 17.00 -5.43 -12.58
CA GLU A 434 16.32 -5.92 -13.78
C GLU A 434 15.57 -7.23 -13.49
N ILE A 435 14.33 -7.30 -13.95
CA ILE A 435 13.53 -8.53 -13.90
C ILE A 435 13.82 -9.32 -15.17
N ILE A 436 14.32 -10.54 -15.02
CA ILE A 436 14.31 -11.55 -16.09
C ILE A 436 13.09 -12.41 -15.83
N PRO A 437 12.04 -12.38 -16.68
CA PRO A 437 10.81 -13.15 -16.48
C PRO A 437 11.09 -14.62 -16.14
N PRO A 438 10.81 -15.06 -14.89
CA PRO A 438 11.15 -16.42 -14.46
C PRO A 438 10.10 -17.46 -14.84
N HIS A 439 8.90 -17.02 -15.25
CA HIS A 439 7.73 -17.89 -15.46
C HIS A 439 6.99 -17.48 -16.74
N ASP A 440 6.45 -18.47 -17.44
CA ASP A 440 5.71 -18.32 -18.69
C ASP A 440 4.20 -18.66 -18.56
N GLN A 441 3.74 -19.04 -17.36
CA GLN A 441 2.34 -19.34 -17.05
C GLN A 441 1.78 -18.34 -16.03
N ALA A 442 0.51 -17.98 -16.16
CA ALA A 442 -0.22 -17.13 -15.24
C ALA A 442 -1.59 -17.73 -14.87
N ILE A 443 -1.86 -17.81 -13.57
CA ILE A 443 -3.16 -18.17 -12.98
C ILE A 443 -3.76 -16.89 -12.41
N ASN A 444 -4.82 -16.41 -13.05
CA ASN A 444 -5.45 -15.15 -12.72
C ASN A 444 -6.73 -15.41 -11.93
N MET A 445 -6.88 -14.72 -10.80
CA MET A 445 -8.01 -14.83 -9.91
C MET A 445 -8.68 -13.48 -9.74
N ILE A 446 -10.02 -13.47 -9.78
CA ILE A 446 -10.86 -12.31 -9.43
C ILE A 446 -11.53 -12.59 -8.09
N ILE A 447 -11.46 -11.60 -7.21
CA ILE A 447 -12.24 -11.50 -5.98
C ILE A 447 -13.22 -10.32 -6.09
N ASP A 448 -14.50 -10.57 -5.87
CA ASP A 448 -15.55 -9.55 -5.84
C ASP A 448 -15.35 -8.62 -4.64
N GLN A 449 -15.47 -7.30 -4.86
CA GLN A 449 -15.41 -6.28 -3.80
C GLN A 449 -16.71 -6.17 -2.96
N GLY A 450 -17.76 -6.89 -3.33
CA GLY A 450 -19.04 -6.99 -2.63
C GLY A 450 -20.05 -5.95 -3.12
N TYR A 451 -21.14 -6.43 -3.75
CA TYR A 451 -22.21 -5.57 -4.27
C TYR A 451 -22.89 -4.76 -3.17
N GLU A 452 -23.25 -5.42 -2.08
CA GLU A 452 -24.12 -4.85 -1.04
C GLU A 452 -23.46 -3.64 -0.37
N THR A 453 -22.17 -3.75 -0.01
CA THR A 453 -21.44 -2.60 0.56
C THR A 453 -21.24 -1.49 -0.48
N MET A 454 -21.00 -1.83 -1.75
CA MET A 454 -20.86 -0.84 -2.83
C MET A 454 -22.17 -0.10 -3.12
N ASP A 455 -23.31 -0.76 -2.94
CA ASP A 455 -24.65 -0.17 -3.10
C ASP A 455 -24.90 0.92 -2.06
N GLY A 456 -24.45 0.71 -0.82
CA GLY A 456 -24.52 1.73 0.25
C GLY A 456 -23.48 2.84 0.15
N SER A 457 -22.33 2.58 -0.49
CA SER A 457 -21.21 3.52 -0.57
C SER A 457 -21.39 4.56 -1.67
N SER A 458 -20.83 5.75 -1.54
CA SER A 458 -20.65 6.73 -2.64
C SER A 458 -19.62 6.27 -3.68
N GLY A 459 -18.80 5.29 -3.31
CA GLY A 459 -17.64 4.80 -4.04
C GLY A 459 -16.35 5.55 -3.70
N ASP A 460 -16.41 6.63 -2.91
CA ASP A 460 -15.30 7.49 -2.51
C ASP A 460 -15.46 8.05 -1.09
N ASP A 461 -16.20 7.33 -0.25
CA ASP A 461 -16.40 7.59 1.17
C ASP A 461 -15.45 6.74 2.05
N TRP A 462 -15.76 6.60 3.33
CA TRP A 462 -14.89 5.98 4.33
C TRP A 462 -14.76 4.45 4.22
N ILE A 463 -15.63 3.77 3.46
CA ILE A 463 -15.52 2.31 3.25
C ILE A 463 -14.84 1.93 1.93
N ALA A 464 -14.69 2.89 1.00
CA ALA A 464 -14.24 2.61 -0.36
C ALA A 464 -12.90 1.85 -0.41
N VAL A 465 -11.91 2.26 0.39
CA VAL A 465 -10.62 1.56 0.46
C VAL A 465 -10.72 0.18 1.13
N ALA A 466 -11.60 0.00 2.12
CA ALA A 466 -11.77 -1.27 2.81
C ALA A 466 -12.34 -2.36 1.87
N GLN A 467 -13.21 -1.98 0.92
CA GLN A 467 -13.67 -2.89 -0.15
C GLN A 467 -12.49 -3.44 -0.97
N SER A 468 -11.55 -2.57 -1.33
CA SER A 468 -10.32 -2.97 -2.02
C SER A 468 -9.43 -3.84 -1.15
N MET A 469 -9.16 -3.43 0.10
CA MET A 469 -8.26 -4.14 1.02
C MET A 469 -8.79 -5.54 1.38
N ARG A 470 -10.10 -5.71 1.56
CA ARG A 470 -10.73 -7.04 1.73
C ARG A 470 -10.38 -7.96 0.57
N ALA A 471 -10.66 -7.53 -0.66
CA ALA A 471 -10.48 -8.35 -1.84
C ALA A 471 -8.99 -8.67 -2.09
N TYR A 472 -8.09 -7.71 -1.83
CA TYR A 472 -6.64 -7.95 -1.89
C TYR A 472 -6.15 -8.93 -0.83
N LEU A 473 -6.65 -8.83 0.41
CA LEU A 473 -6.30 -9.76 1.49
C LEU A 473 -6.72 -11.18 1.13
N ARG A 474 -7.97 -11.35 0.67
CA ARG A 474 -8.48 -12.65 0.23
C ARG A 474 -7.62 -13.22 -0.90
N PHE A 475 -7.29 -12.43 -1.92
CA PHE A 475 -6.38 -12.92 -2.97
C PHE A 475 -5.01 -13.29 -2.41
N SER A 476 -4.41 -12.48 -1.53
CA SER A 476 -3.09 -12.77 -0.96
C SER A 476 -3.06 -14.12 -0.25
N LEU A 477 -4.13 -14.44 0.50
CA LEU A 477 -4.32 -15.75 1.11
C LEU A 477 -4.46 -16.87 0.06
N LEU A 478 -5.41 -16.75 -0.87
CA LEU A 478 -5.69 -17.82 -1.83
C LEU A 478 -4.53 -18.05 -2.81
N GLY A 479 -4.00 -16.97 -3.38
CA GLY A 479 -2.87 -16.99 -4.29
C GLY A 479 -1.60 -17.53 -3.63
N GLY A 480 -1.32 -17.15 -2.38
CA GLY A 480 -0.20 -17.69 -1.62
C GLY A 480 -0.32 -19.20 -1.38
N VAL A 481 -1.53 -19.69 -1.03
CA VAL A 481 -1.80 -21.13 -0.86
C VAL A 481 -1.62 -21.88 -2.20
N ILE A 482 -2.13 -21.35 -3.31
CA ILE A 482 -1.97 -21.96 -4.63
C ILE A 482 -0.50 -21.98 -5.08
N ALA A 483 0.22 -20.86 -4.92
CA ALA A 483 1.65 -20.80 -5.22
C ALA A 483 2.43 -21.82 -4.38
N ARG A 484 2.11 -21.94 -3.09
CA ARG A 484 2.73 -22.95 -2.21
C ARG A 484 2.41 -24.38 -2.66
N GLN A 485 1.18 -24.66 -3.07
CA GLN A 485 0.80 -25.97 -3.58
C GLN A 485 1.61 -26.35 -4.82
N ILE A 486 1.77 -25.42 -5.75
CA ILE A 486 2.56 -25.65 -6.97
C ILE A 486 4.05 -25.88 -6.63
N ARG A 487 4.59 -25.14 -5.66
CA ARG A 487 5.95 -25.36 -5.12
C ARG A 487 6.11 -26.73 -4.46
N ASN A 488 5.10 -27.23 -3.76
CA ASN A 488 5.11 -28.57 -3.18
C ASN A 488 5.18 -29.67 -4.26
N LEU A 489 4.74 -29.38 -5.49
CA LEU A 489 4.82 -30.30 -6.64
C LEU A 489 6.14 -30.20 -7.42
N GLY A 490 7.07 -29.34 -6.98
CA GLY A 490 8.39 -29.16 -7.59
C GLY A 490 8.48 -28.11 -8.70
N TYR A 491 7.45 -27.29 -8.86
CA TYR A 491 7.38 -26.20 -9.84
C TYR A 491 7.60 -24.86 -9.14
N SER A 492 8.31 -23.93 -9.77
CA SER A 492 8.49 -22.58 -9.26
C SER A 492 7.16 -21.83 -9.36
N ALA A 493 6.79 -21.07 -8.33
CA ALA A 493 5.57 -20.27 -8.36
C ALA A 493 5.63 -19.10 -7.38
N LYS A 494 5.10 -17.95 -7.79
CA LYS A 494 5.00 -16.72 -6.98
C LYS A 494 3.60 -16.11 -7.08
N ALA A 495 3.04 -15.71 -5.94
CA ALA A 495 1.80 -14.93 -5.89
C ALA A 495 2.10 -13.43 -5.98
N HIS A 496 1.56 -12.75 -6.99
CA HIS A 496 1.72 -11.31 -7.20
C HIS A 496 0.50 -10.56 -6.66
N THR A 497 0.68 -9.91 -5.51
CA THR A 497 -0.38 -9.20 -4.77
C THR A 497 -0.25 -7.68 -4.93
N VAL A 498 -1.17 -6.93 -4.33
CA VAL A 498 -1.06 -5.46 -4.24
C VAL A 498 0.14 -4.99 -3.41
N MET A 499 0.61 -5.82 -2.47
CA MET A 499 1.74 -5.46 -1.61
C MET A 499 3.06 -5.81 -2.27
N ASP A 500 3.13 -6.88 -3.07
CA ASP A 500 4.32 -7.17 -3.86
C ASP A 500 3.95 -7.98 -5.11
N GLY A 501 4.29 -7.43 -6.28
CA GLY A 501 4.01 -7.99 -7.59
C GLY A 501 5.03 -7.50 -8.62
N GLU A 502 5.25 -8.32 -9.64
CA GLU A 502 6.24 -8.09 -10.72
C GLU A 502 5.59 -8.17 -12.11
N VAL A 503 4.28 -8.42 -12.16
CA VAL A 503 3.50 -8.50 -13.39
C VAL A 503 2.34 -7.51 -13.37
N LEU A 504 1.99 -7.01 -14.55
CA LEU A 504 0.79 -6.23 -14.81
C LEU A 504 -0.39 -7.19 -14.96
N GLN A 505 -1.34 -7.12 -14.04
CA GLN A 505 -2.50 -8.02 -14.02
C GLN A 505 -3.53 -7.77 -15.13
N PRO A 506 -3.86 -6.52 -15.54
CA PRO A 506 -4.85 -6.27 -16.59
C PRO A 506 -4.66 -7.07 -17.88
N PRO A 507 -3.47 -7.12 -18.51
CA PRO A 507 -3.29 -7.93 -19.72
C PRO A 507 -3.46 -9.43 -19.46
N LEU A 508 -3.09 -9.94 -18.28
CA LEU A 508 -3.24 -11.35 -17.96
C LEU A 508 -4.71 -11.75 -17.76
N LEU A 509 -5.54 -10.85 -17.23
CA LEU A 509 -7.01 -11.04 -17.19
C LEU A 509 -7.62 -11.11 -18.59
N LEU A 510 -7.12 -10.28 -19.51
CA LEU A 510 -7.56 -10.26 -20.90
C LEU A 510 -7.17 -11.56 -21.63
N LEU A 511 -5.91 -11.97 -21.51
CA LEU A 511 -5.40 -13.20 -22.12
C LEU A 511 -6.08 -14.48 -21.58
N SER A 512 -6.45 -14.48 -20.29
CA SER A 512 -7.16 -15.61 -19.65
C SER A 512 -8.68 -15.57 -19.84
N GLY A 513 -9.20 -14.62 -20.61
CA GLY A 513 -10.63 -14.53 -20.93
C GLY A 513 -11.52 -14.27 -19.72
N LEU A 514 -11.03 -13.49 -18.75
CA LEU A 514 -11.78 -13.08 -17.56
C LEU A 514 -12.51 -11.75 -17.73
N GLY A 515 -12.25 -11.02 -18.82
CA GLY A 515 -12.93 -9.78 -19.14
C GLY A 515 -12.38 -9.13 -20.40
N GLU A 516 -12.90 -7.94 -20.70
CA GLU A 516 -12.49 -7.11 -21.83
C GLU A 516 -12.03 -5.72 -21.35
N VAL A 517 -11.26 -5.02 -22.19
CA VAL A 517 -10.87 -3.62 -21.95
C VAL A 517 -12.11 -2.74 -21.90
N SER A 518 -12.21 -1.88 -20.87
CA SER A 518 -13.37 -1.03 -20.63
C SER A 518 -13.01 0.46 -20.71
N ARG A 519 -14.01 1.34 -20.87
CA ARG A 519 -13.82 2.81 -20.85
C ARG A 519 -13.18 3.33 -19.56
N ILE A 520 -13.34 2.62 -18.43
CA ILE A 520 -12.70 3.00 -17.15
C ILE A 520 -11.17 3.09 -17.32
N GLY A 521 -10.61 2.35 -18.29
CA GLY A 521 -9.21 2.36 -18.68
C GLY A 521 -8.49 1.17 -18.10
N GLU A 522 -7.79 1.35 -16.97
CA GLU A 522 -6.94 0.32 -16.36
C GLU A 522 -7.71 -0.78 -15.61
N VAL A 523 -9.02 -0.92 -15.88
CA VAL A 523 -9.89 -1.94 -15.30
C VAL A 523 -10.46 -2.81 -16.40
N ILE A 524 -10.07 -4.08 -16.39
CA ILE A 524 -10.68 -5.13 -17.22
C ILE A 524 -12.04 -5.45 -16.61
N LEU A 525 -13.09 -5.38 -17.42
CA LEU A 525 -14.47 -5.56 -16.96
C LEU A 525 -14.89 -7.00 -17.20
N ASN A 526 -15.38 -7.65 -16.14
CA ASN A 526 -15.88 -9.02 -16.19
C ASN A 526 -17.37 -9.05 -16.60
N PRO A 527 -17.79 -10.00 -17.44
CA PRO A 527 -19.18 -10.07 -17.94
C PRO A 527 -20.26 -10.31 -16.86
N PHE A 528 -19.90 -10.88 -15.70
CA PHE A 528 -20.86 -11.22 -14.64
C PHE A 528 -20.73 -10.33 -13.41
N LEU A 529 -19.50 -9.99 -13.03
CA LEU A 529 -19.18 -9.14 -11.87
C LEU A 529 -19.05 -7.65 -12.25
N GLY A 530 -19.08 -7.33 -13.54
CA GLY A 530 -18.76 -6.00 -14.03
C GLY A 530 -17.33 -5.60 -13.65
N PRO A 531 -17.10 -4.31 -13.36
CA PRO A 531 -15.80 -3.83 -12.89
C PRO A 531 -15.62 -3.99 -11.36
N ARG A 532 -16.54 -4.64 -10.63
CA ARG A 532 -16.55 -4.74 -9.15
C ARG A 532 -15.55 -5.76 -8.60
N LEU A 533 -14.32 -5.71 -9.07
CA LEU A 533 -13.33 -6.75 -8.81
C LEU A 533 -12.01 -6.18 -8.32
N LYS A 534 -11.26 -7.01 -7.58
CA LYS A 534 -9.81 -6.96 -7.56
C LYS A 534 -9.28 -8.25 -8.13
N SER A 535 -8.16 -8.14 -8.83
CA SER A 535 -7.44 -9.28 -9.37
C SER A 535 -6.18 -9.57 -8.59
N GLY A 536 -5.69 -10.78 -8.77
CA GLY A 536 -4.32 -11.13 -8.49
C GLY A 536 -3.88 -12.30 -9.36
N THR A 537 -2.56 -12.48 -9.46
CA THR A 537 -1.97 -13.47 -10.36
C THR A 537 -0.97 -14.33 -9.62
N VAL A 538 -0.99 -15.64 -9.85
CA VAL A 538 0.12 -16.54 -9.54
C VAL A 538 0.85 -16.87 -10.83
N THR A 539 2.16 -16.59 -10.91
CA THR A 539 2.98 -17.04 -12.04
C THR A 539 3.72 -18.33 -11.69
N THR A 540 3.99 -19.19 -12.67
CA THR A 540 4.65 -20.48 -12.45
C THR A 540 5.32 -21.06 -13.69
N ASP A 541 6.23 -22.03 -13.50
CA ASP A 541 6.77 -22.92 -14.54
C ASP A 541 5.99 -24.26 -14.68
N LEU A 542 4.83 -24.42 -14.02
CA LEU A 542 3.93 -25.58 -14.15
C LEU A 542 3.14 -25.52 -15.47
N PRO A 543 3.39 -26.40 -16.45
CA PRO A 543 2.67 -26.36 -17.72
C PRO A 543 1.16 -26.57 -17.54
N MET A 544 0.33 -25.72 -18.14
CA MET A 544 -1.12 -25.77 -18.05
C MET A 544 -1.78 -25.46 -19.39
N THR A 545 -2.97 -26.04 -19.63
CA THR A 545 -3.82 -25.61 -20.74
C THR A 545 -4.37 -24.22 -20.47
N HIS A 546 -4.23 -23.30 -21.43
CA HIS A 546 -4.70 -21.92 -21.31
C HIS A 546 -6.16 -21.77 -21.70
N ASP A 547 -6.82 -20.81 -21.04
CA ASP A 547 -8.06 -20.24 -21.52
C ASP A 547 -7.82 -19.33 -22.73
N LYS A 548 -8.90 -19.04 -23.46
CA LYS A 548 -8.90 -18.08 -24.55
C LYS A 548 -9.56 -16.76 -24.13
N PRO A 549 -9.11 -15.63 -24.69
CA PRO A 549 -9.83 -14.35 -24.58
C PRO A 549 -11.30 -14.48 -24.95
N ILE A 550 -12.12 -13.54 -24.45
CA ILE A 550 -13.57 -13.51 -24.66
C ILE A 550 -13.99 -12.29 -25.47
N ASP A 551 -15.13 -12.42 -26.14
CA ASP A 551 -15.88 -11.32 -26.76
C ASP A 551 -17.33 -11.39 -26.27
N PHE A 552 -17.73 -10.45 -25.43
CA PHE A 552 -19.11 -10.30 -24.96
C PHE A 552 -19.71 -8.95 -25.38
N GLY A 553 -19.18 -8.34 -26.44
CA GLY A 553 -19.69 -7.09 -27.00
C GLY A 553 -19.36 -5.84 -26.19
N LEU A 554 -18.40 -5.91 -25.25
CA LEU A 554 -18.11 -4.78 -24.37
C LEU A 554 -17.60 -3.56 -25.14
N GLN A 555 -16.79 -3.77 -26.19
CA GLN A 555 -16.21 -2.68 -26.97
C GLN A 555 -17.29 -1.73 -27.49
N THR A 556 -18.31 -2.27 -28.15
CA THR A 556 -19.45 -1.51 -28.66
C THR A 556 -20.27 -0.87 -27.54
N PHE A 557 -20.43 -1.57 -26.40
CA PHE A 557 -21.16 -1.04 -25.26
C PHE A 557 -20.46 0.18 -24.66
N CYS A 558 -19.15 0.09 -24.40
CA CYS A 558 -18.34 1.18 -23.86
C CYS A 558 -18.19 2.35 -24.84
N GLU A 559 -18.14 2.11 -26.15
CA GLU A 559 -18.18 3.18 -27.17
C GLU A 559 -19.44 4.05 -27.04
N SER A 560 -20.57 3.43 -26.68
CA SER A 560 -21.87 4.11 -26.54
C SER A 560 -22.16 4.65 -25.13
N CYS A 561 -21.39 4.23 -24.12
CA CYS A 561 -21.68 4.52 -22.71
C CYS A 561 -20.58 5.36 -22.05
N ASN A 562 -20.95 6.53 -21.53
CA ASN A 562 -20.05 7.46 -20.86
C ASN A 562 -20.31 7.58 -19.34
N LYS A 563 -21.11 6.70 -18.74
CA LYS A 563 -21.53 6.83 -17.33
C LYS A 563 -20.35 6.87 -16.36
N CYS A 564 -19.36 5.98 -16.52
CA CYS A 564 -18.17 6.00 -15.66
C CYS A 564 -17.34 7.30 -15.78
N ALA A 565 -17.27 7.90 -16.98
CA ALA A 565 -16.60 9.17 -17.21
C ALA A 565 -17.37 10.34 -16.59
N ARG A 566 -18.69 10.38 -16.80
CA ARG A 566 -19.60 11.37 -16.20
C ARG A 566 -19.55 11.36 -14.68
N GLU A 567 -19.48 10.18 -14.08
CA GLU A 567 -19.51 10.03 -12.62
C GLU A 567 -18.13 10.11 -11.94
N CYS A 568 -17.05 10.30 -12.70
CA CYS A 568 -15.68 10.37 -12.19
C CYS A 568 -15.43 11.70 -11.45
N PRO A 569 -15.19 11.71 -10.13
CA PRO A 569 -15.05 12.96 -9.37
C PRO A 569 -13.84 13.81 -9.79
N SER A 570 -12.80 13.18 -10.34
CA SER A 570 -11.58 13.85 -10.78
C SER A 570 -11.55 14.17 -12.28
N GLY A 571 -12.57 13.72 -13.04
CA GLY A 571 -12.58 13.85 -14.50
C GLY A 571 -11.42 13.12 -15.19
N ALA A 572 -10.93 12.02 -14.60
CA ALA A 572 -9.76 11.28 -15.11
C ALA A 572 -10.08 10.31 -16.26
N ILE A 573 -11.35 9.95 -16.46
CA ILE A 573 -11.76 8.96 -17.45
C ILE A 573 -12.15 9.67 -18.76
N THR A 574 -11.63 9.17 -19.88
CA THR A 574 -11.85 9.77 -21.20
C THR A 574 -13.27 9.50 -21.74
N LEU A 575 -13.84 10.52 -22.36
CA LEU A 575 -15.06 10.47 -23.18
C LEU A 575 -14.74 10.09 -24.64
N GLY A 576 -13.47 10.17 -25.02
CA GLY A 576 -12.99 9.97 -26.38
C GLY A 576 -12.95 8.50 -26.84
N PRO A 577 -12.36 8.26 -28.02
CA PRO A 577 -12.18 6.93 -28.59
C PRO A 577 -11.08 6.14 -27.85
N LYS A 578 -10.94 4.86 -28.22
CA LYS A 578 -9.74 4.09 -27.90
C LYS A 578 -8.57 4.58 -28.74
N LEU A 579 -7.39 4.61 -28.14
CA LEU A 579 -6.16 5.05 -28.79
C LEU A 579 -4.99 4.15 -28.36
N MET A 580 -3.88 4.20 -29.10
CA MET A 580 -2.69 3.41 -28.86
C MET A 580 -1.83 4.00 -27.74
N PHE A 581 -1.47 3.17 -26.77
CA PHE A 581 -0.57 3.50 -25.67
C PHE A 581 0.40 2.32 -25.45
N ASN A 582 1.71 2.58 -25.52
CA ASN A 582 2.76 1.57 -25.26
C ASN A 582 2.58 0.25 -26.05
N GLY A 583 2.11 0.34 -27.30
CA GLY A 583 1.92 -0.82 -28.18
C GLY A 583 0.55 -1.52 -28.06
N TYR A 584 -0.38 -1.01 -27.26
CA TYR A 584 -1.73 -1.59 -27.15
C TYR A 584 -2.84 -0.53 -27.19
N GLU A 585 -4.02 -0.94 -27.66
CA GLU A 585 -5.22 -0.10 -27.78
C GLU A 585 -6.00 -0.05 -26.45
N ILE A 586 -6.35 1.16 -25.99
CA ILE A 586 -7.05 1.36 -24.71
C ILE A 586 -7.82 2.69 -24.67
N TRP A 587 -8.86 2.77 -23.84
CA TRP A 587 -9.36 4.06 -23.31
C TRP A 587 -8.45 4.53 -22.18
N LYS A 588 -7.33 5.19 -22.49
CA LYS A 588 -6.38 5.58 -21.45
C LYS A 588 -6.96 6.68 -20.56
N SER A 589 -6.98 6.43 -19.25
CA SER A 589 -7.35 7.42 -18.23
C SER A 589 -6.13 8.24 -17.80
N ASP A 590 -6.37 9.45 -17.27
CA ASP A 590 -5.37 10.28 -16.61
C ASP A 590 -5.08 9.69 -15.22
N SER A 591 -4.12 8.76 -15.18
CA SER A 591 -3.72 8.06 -13.95
C SER A 591 -3.18 9.02 -12.90
N GLN A 592 -2.62 10.18 -13.27
CA GLN A 592 -2.17 11.20 -12.31
C GLN A 592 -3.37 11.81 -11.60
N LYS A 593 -4.39 12.31 -12.32
CA LYS A 593 -5.63 12.85 -11.73
C LYS A 593 -6.33 11.83 -10.84
N CYS A 594 -6.41 10.57 -11.28
CA CYS A 594 -7.01 9.48 -10.52
C CYS A 594 -6.26 9.22 -9.20
N ALA A 595 -4.93 9.07 -9.26
CA ALA A 595 -4.09 8.87 -8.08
C ALA A 595 -4.18 10.08 -7.12
N THR A 596 -4.12 11.31 -7.65
CA THR A 596 -4.29 12.53 -6.87
C THR A 596 -5.56 12.50 -6.05
N TYR A 597 -6.70 12.28 -6.70
CA TYR A 597 -7.99 12.25 -6.01
C TYR A 597 -8.06 11.12 -4.96
N ARG A 598 -7.61 9.91 -5.32
CA ARG A 598 -7.62 8.74 -4.43
C ARG A 598 -6.78 8.97 -3.18
N ILE A 599 -5.64 9.63 -3.30
CA ILE A 599 -4.73 9.86 -2.17
C ILE A 599 -5.21 11.01 -1.28
N THR A 600 -5.75 12.08 -1.87
CA THR A 600 -5.98 13.34 -1.13
C THR A 600 -7.45 13.66 -0.85
N THR A 601 -8.40 12.80 -1.20
CA THR A 601 -9.82 13.07 -0.95
C THR A 601 -10.10 13.31 0.55
N PRO A 602 -10.68 14.47 0.93
CA PRO A 602 -10.90 14.76 2.35
C PRO A 602 -12.11 13.99 2.91
N GLY A 603 -13.22 13.93 2.17
CA GLY A 603 -14.50 13.33 2.61
C GLY A 603 -14.60 11.81 2.50
N GLY A 604 -13.47 11.10 2.48
CA GLY A 604 -13.43 9.64 2.38
C GLY A 604 -12.01 9.07 2.34
N ALA A 605 -11.88 7.80 2.01
CA ALA A 605 -10.60 7.12 1.87
C ALA A 605 -10.52 6.36 0.54
N MET A 606 -9.71 6.87 -0.39
CA MET A 606 -9.61 6.41 -1.78
C MET A 606 -10.91 6.60 -2.58
N CYS A 607 -10.95 6.02 -3.78
CA CYS A 607 -12.09 6.07 -4.69
C CYS A 607 -12.11 4.82 -5.57
N GLY A 608 -13.33 4.35 -5.83
CA GLY A 608 -13.74 3.27 -6.71
C GLY A 608 -15.11 3.54 -7.35
N ARG A 609 -15.54 4.80 -7.42
CA ARG A 609 -16.87 5.23 -7.90
C ARG A 609 -17.17 4.81 -9.34
N CYS A 610 -16.16 4.71 -10.20
CA CYS A 610 -16.31 4.21 -11.56
C CYS A 610 -16.83 2.75 -11.59
N MET A 611 -16.49 1.94 -10.58
CA MET A 611 -16.98 0.57 -10.47
C MET A 611 -18.45 0.56 -10.04
N LYS A 612 -18.79 1.38 -9.03
CA LYS A 612 -20.16 1.50 -8.50
C LYS A 612 -21.17 1.88 -9.58
N THR A 613 -20.82 2.87 -10.40
CA THR A 613 -21.75 3.51 -11.34
C THR A 613 -21.82 2.81 -12.71
N CYS A 614 -20.99 1.81 -12.95
CA CYS A 614 -21.03 1.07 -14.21
C CYS A 614 -22.33 0.26 -14.35
N PRO A 615 -23.02 0.29 -15.51
CA PRO A 615 -24.23 -0.53 -15.73
C PRO A 615 -24.02 -2.05 -15.62
N TRP A 616 -22.76 -2.51 -15.66
CA TRP A 616 -22.41 -3.92 -15.49
C TRP A 616 -22.26 -4.32 -14.01
N ASN A 617 -22.28 -3.36 -13.08
CA ASN A 617 -22.27 -3.61 -11.64
C ASN A 617 -23.69 -4.03 -11.17
N LEU A 618 -24.03 -5.29 -11.43
CA LEU A 618 -25.35 -5.84 -11.16
C LEU A 618 -25.41 -6.67 -9.88
N GLU A 619 -26.61 -6.80 -9.30
CA GLU A 619 -26.86 -7.60 -8.09
C GLU A 619 -26.81 -9.12 -8.38
N GLY A 620 -27.06 -9.52 -9.63
CA GLY A 620 -27.08 -10.92 -10.06
C GLY A 620 -28.45 -11.57 -9.93
N ILE A 621 -29.54 -10.82 -10.06
CA ILE A 621 -30.91 -11.32 -9.94
C ILE A 621 -31.56 -11.62 -11.29
N PHE A 622 -32.58 -12.48 -11.30
CA PHE A 622 -33.25 -12.97 -12.51
C PHE A 622 -33.75 -11.84 -13.41
N LYS A 623 -34.27 -10.74 -12.83
CA LYS A 623 -34.78 -9.58 -13.58
C LYS A 623 -33.70 -8.88 -14.42
N GLU A 624 -32.42 -9.06 -14.10
CA GLU A 624 -31.29 -8.46 -14.82
C GLU A 624 -30.78 -9.34 -15.96
N ALA A 625 -31.20 -10.61 -16.04
CA ALA A 625 -30.77 -11.52 -17.09
C ALA A 625 -31.12 -11.02 -18.50
N PRO A 626 -32.32 -10.46 -18.77
CA PRO A 626 -32.63 -9.86 -20.07
C PRO A 626 -31.73 -8.66 -20.42
N PHE A 627 -31.44 -7.78 -19.45
CA PHE A 627 -30.52 -6.65 -19.64
C PHE A 627 -29.13 -7.16 -20.02
N ARG A 628 -28.57 -8.09 -19.25
CA ARG A 628 -27.23 -8.65 -19.52
C ARG A 628 -27.19 -9.35 -20.88
N TRP A 629 -28.20 -10.15 -21.19
CA TRP A 629 -28.28 -10.83 -22.49
C TRP A 629 -28.32 -9.83 -23.64
N ALA A 630 -29.15 -8.78 -23.56
CA ALA A 630 -29.23 -7.74 -24.57
C ALA A 630 -27.92 -6.96 -24.70
N ALA A 631 -27.28 -6.60 -23.58
CA ALA A 631 -26.00 -5.91 -23.55
C ALA A 631 -24.88 -6.72 -24.22
N MET A 632 -24.91 -8.05 -24.08
CA MET A 632 -23.92 -8.96 -24.67
C MET A 632 -24.17 -9.31 -26.14
N ASN A 633 -25.44 -9.48 -26.53
CA ASN A 633 -25.82 -10.09 -27.81
C ASN A 633 -26.43 -9.10 -28.80
N VAL A 634 -26.84 -7.91 -28.35
CA VAL A 634 -27.50 -6.91 -29.21
C VAL A 634 -26.79 -5.55 -29.05
N PRO A 635 -25.57 -5.38 -29.60
CA PRO A 635 -24.74 -4.19 -29.36
C PRO A 635 -25.42 -2.87 -29.72
N LYS A 636 -26.33 -2.88 -30.72
CA LYS A 636 -27.14 -1.71 -31.12
C LYS A 636 -28.02 -1.15 -30.01
N LEU A 637 -28.31 -1.92 -28.96
CA LEU A 637 -29.12 -1.47 -27.82
C LEU A 637 -28.28 -0.75 -26.75
N ALA A 638 -26.95 -0.73 -26.82
CA ALA A 638 -26.10 -0.15 -25.78
C ALA A 638 -26.48 1.29 -25.38
N PRO A 639 -26.76 2.24 -26.29
CA PRO A 639 -27.20 3.59 -25.92
C PRO A 639 -28.51 3.59 -25.13
N VAL A 640 -29.46 2.73 -25.51
CA VAL A 640 -30.77 2.63 -24.86
C VAL A 640 -30.64 1.99 -23.47
N LEU A 641 -29.83 0.92 -23.37
CA LEU A 641 -29.56 0.23 -22.11
C LEU A 641 -28.85 1.14 -21.10
N ALA A 642 -27.90 1.96 -21.55
CA ALA A 642 -27.23 2.94 -20.70
C ALA A 642 -28.21 4.01 -20.16
N LYS A 643 -29.15 4.49 -20.98
CA LYS A 643 -30.20 5.43 -20.54
C LYS A 643 -31.18 4.78 -19.58
N LEU A 644 -31.57 3.52 -19.82
CA LEU A 644 -32.46 2.77 -18.93
C LEU A 644 -31.82 2.58 -17.54
N ASP A 645 -30.52 2.28 -17.49
CA ASP A 645 -29.77 2.15 -16.25
C ASP A 645 -29.79 3.43 -15.39
N ASP A 646 -29.71 4.61 -16.02
CA ASP A 646 -29.91 5.90 -15.33
C ASP A 646 -31.36 6.14 -14.88
N ALA A 647 -32.33 5.71 -15.69
CA ALA A 647 -33.76 5.88 -15.40
C ALA A 647 -34.21 5.06 -14.18
N VAL A 648 -33.61 3.88 -13.96
CA VAL A 648 -33.88 3.03 -12.79
C VAL A 648 -32.96 3.30 -11.59
N GLU A 649 -32.16 4.37 -11.68
CA GLU A 649 -31.28 4.87 -10.62
C GLU A 649 -30.17 3.90 -10.16
N ASN A 650 -29.78 2.96 -11.01
CA ASN A 650 -28.66 2.08 -10.74
C ASN A 650 -27.36 2.90 -10.56
N GLY A 651 -26.60 2.59 -9.51
CA GLY A 651 -25.42 3.36 -9.10
C GLY A 651 -25.71 4.53 -8.16
N GLY A 652 -26.97 4.72 -7.74
CA GLY A 652 -27.35 5.62 -6.65
C GLY A 652 -26.90 5.12 -5.26
N LEU A 653 -27.22 5.88 -4.22
CA LEU A 653 -26.93 5.51 -2.82
C LEU A 653 -28.10 4.73 -2.21
N ASN A 654 -27.79 3.60 -1.57
CA ASN A 654 -28.75 2.86 -0.77
C ASN A 654 -28.41 2.92 0.73
N PRO A 655 -29.03 3.83 1.51
CA PRO A 655 -28.68 4.01 2.93
C PRO A 655 -28.92 2.77 3.80
N VAL A 656 -29.81 1.86 3.38
CA VAL A 656 -30.05 0.58 4.09
C VAL A 656 -28.78 -0.30 4.11
N LYS A 657 -27.89 -0.09 3.14
CA LYS A 657 -26.64 -0.85 3.00
C LYS A 657 -25.43 -0.15 3.62
N LYS A 658 -25.58 1.07 4.15
CA LYS A 658 -24.53 1.74 4.93
C LYS A 658 -24.46 1.10 6.32
N TRP A 659 -23.34 0.46 6.64
CA TRP A 659 -23.15 -0.27 7.91
C TRP A 659 -21.90 0.16 8.70
N TRP A 660 -21.01 0.93 8.08
CA TRP A 660 -19.76 1.36 8.68
C TRP A 660 -19.90 2.70 9.39
N TRP A 661 -18.96 2.96 10.30
CA TRP A 661 -18.83 4.26 10.94
C TRP A 661 -17.91 5.17 10.15
N ASP A 662 -18.28 6.45 10.07
CA ASP A 662 -17.46 7.49 9.48
C ASP A 662 -16.50 7.99 10.58
N LEU A 663 -15.42 7.24 10.80
CA LEU A 663 -14.33 7.59 11.71
C LEU A 663 -13.02 7.75 10.92
N GLU A 664 -12.22 8.75 11.26
CA GLU A 664 -10.87 8.94 10.71
C GLU A 664 -9.79 8.97 11.79
N ILE A 665 -8.59 8.55 11.42
CA ILE A 665 -7.42 8.64 12.31
C ILE A 665 -7.04 10.11 12.57
N ALA A 666 -6.90 10.48 13.84
CA ALA A 666 -6.46 11.79 14.29
C ALA A 666 -4.94 11.81 14.61
N GLU A 667 -4.41 12.98 14.93
CA GLU A 667 -2.98 13.19 15.21
C GLU A 667 -2.47 12.43 16.45
N ASP A 668 -3.34 12.20 17.43
CA ASP A 668 -3.07 11.38 18.61
C ASP A 668 -3.04 9.86 18.30
N GLY A 669 -3.34 9.47 17.06
CA GLY A 669 -3.41 8.09 16.60
C GLY A 669 -4.73 7.38 16.88
N GLY A 670 -5.68 8.02 17.57
CA GLY A 670 -7.04 7.49 17.80
C GLY A 670 -7.94 7.71 16.60
N TYR A 671 -9.03 6.94 16.50
CA TYR A 671 -10.06 7.17 15.46
C TYR A 671 -11.19 8.05 16.02
N ARG A 672 -11.44 9.18 15.37
CA ARG A 672 -12.38 10.23 15.77
C ARG A 672 -13.48 10.41 14.72
N PRO A 673 -14.62 11.03 15.04
CA PRO A 673 -15.61 11.42 14.05
C PRO A 673 -14.96 12.32 12.99
N VAL A 674 -15.35 12.10 11.74
CA VAL A 674 -14.76 12.79 10.58
C VAL A 674 -14.97 14.30 10.67
N GLN A 675 -13.92 15.07 10.35
CA GLN A 675 -13.98 16.54 10.42
C GLN A 675 -14.53 17.17 9.14
N HIS A 676 -14.33 16.50 8.00
CA HIS A 676 -14.83 16.93 6.70
C HIS A 676 -16.16 16.23 6.35
N PRO A 677 -17.07 16.88 5.62
CA PRO A 677 -18.29 16.24 5.16
C PRO A 677 -17.99 14.96 4.36
N THR A 678 -18.60 13.85 4.77
CA THR A 678 -18.49 12.57 4.05
C THR A 678 -19.03 12.72 2.62
N ASN A 679 -18.29 12.20 1.65
CA ASN A 679 -18.74 12.13 0.25
C ASN A 679 -20.03 11.30 0.15
N GLN A 680 -21.11 11.93 -0.30
CA GLN A 680 -22.42 11.29 -0.54
C GLN A 680 -22.96 11.73 -1.90
N ARG A 681 -22.42 11.14 -2.98
CA ARG A 681 -22.70 11.59 -4.35
C ARG A 681 -23.88 10.85 -4.98
N GLY A 682 -24.93 11.57 -5.33
CA GLY A 682 -25.99 11.11 -6.25
C GLY A 682 -25.50 10.95 -7.69
N LEU A 683 -26.37 10.48 -8.59
CA LEU A 683 -26.08 10.39 -10.02
C LEU A 683 -26.14 11.78 -10.67
N GLN A 684 -25.18 12.09 -11.53
CA GLN A 684 -25.09 13.38 -12.23
C GLN A 684 -25.77 13.31 -13.61
N LYS A 685 -27.08 13.00 -13.64
CA LYS A 685 -27.82 12.69 -14.89
C LYS A 685 -27.84 13.85 -15.90
N GLU A 686 -27.83 15.09 -15.40
CA GLU A 686 -27.87 16.31 -16.22
C GLU A 686 -26.48 16.82 -16.64
N LEU A 687 -25.39 16.22 -16.15
CA LEU A 687 -24.04 16.64 -16.49
C LEU A 687 -23.72 16.26 -17.93
N LYS A 688 -23.56 17.28 -18.78
CA LYS A 688 -23.09 17.15 -20.16
C LYS A 688 -21.59 17.41 -20.19
N LEU A 689 -20.84 16.45 -20.73
CA LEU A 689 -19.40 16.57 -20.92
C LEU A 689 -19.09 16.30 -22.38
N GLU A 690 -18.22 17.11 -22.96
CA GLU A 690 -17.75 16.95 -24.34
C GLU A 690 -16.28 16.51 -24.33
N TYR A 691 -15.90 15.63 -25.27
CA TYR A 691 -14.53 15.14 -25.37
C TYR A 691 -13.53 16.26 -25.71
N ALA A 692 -13.93 17.21 -26.56
CA ALA A 692 -13.08 18.34 -26.97
C ALA A 692 -12.67 19.25 -25.80
N ASP A 693 -13.45 19.26 -24.71
CA ASP A 693 -13.18 20.08 -23.53
C ASP A 693 -12.30 19.33 -22.50
N GLN A 694 -11.96 18.06 -22.74
CA GLN A 694 -11.17 17.26 -21.80
C GLN A 694 -9.66 17.42 -22.02
N THR A 695 -9.00 18.06 -21.06
CA THR A 695 -7.54 17.99 -20.94
C THR A 695 -7.13 16.80 -20.07
N LEU A 696 -6.49 15.80 -20.68
CA LEU A 696 -5.99 14.59 -20.02
C LEU A 696 -4.48 14.45 -20.26
N ALA A 697 -3.78 13.86 -19.29
CA ALA A 697 -2.36 13.54 -19.38
C ALA A 697 -2.12 12.03 -19.31
N VAL A 698 -1.12 11.53 -20.03
CA VAL A 698 -0.67 10.13 -20.00
C VAL A 698 0.85 10.03 -19.94
N TYR A 699 1.35 8.92 -19.41
CA TYR A 699 2.79 8.75 -19.14
C TYR A 699 3.30 7.46 -19.81
N PRO A 700 3.56 7.49 -21.13
CA PRO A 700 4.09 6.34 -21.85
C PRO A 700 5.55 6.06 -21.46
N ALA A 701 6.13 4.98 -22.01
CA ALA A 701 7.49 4.55 -21.67
C ALA A 701 8.60 5.64 -21.80
N PRO A 702 8.53 6.59 -22.75
CA PRO A 702 9.48 7.72 -22.79
C PRO A 702 9.40 8.67 -21.58
N LEU A 703 8.24 8.77 -20.92
CA LEU A 703 8.00 9.60 -19.74
C LEU A 703 8.04 8.81 -18.42
N ALA A 704 8.51 7.56 -18.46
CA ALA A 704 8.65 6.72 -17.29
C ALA A 704 9.84 7.17 -16.42
N PRO A 705 9.73 7.15 -15.08
CA PRO A 705 10.88 7.35 -14.21
C PRO A 705 11.99 6.30 -14.44
N PRO A 706 13.24 6.61 -14.05
CA PRO A 706 14.29 5.61 -13.93
C PRO A 706 13.88 4.48 -12.96
N PRO A 707 14.52 3.30 -13.04
CA PRO A 707 14.11 2.15 -12.24
C PRO A 707 14.44 2.30 -10.74
N TYR A 708 15.26 3.28 -10.38
CA TYR A 708 15.78 3.43 -9.02
C TYR A 708 14.77 4.09 -8.07
N PRO A 709 14.76 3.69 -6.78
CA PRO A 709 13.89 4.25 -5.75
C PRO A 709 14.40 5.64 -5.30
N TYR A 710 14.29 6.61 -6.19
CA TYR A 710 14.67 8.01 -5.97
C TYR A 710 13.57 8.94 -6.53
N PRO A 711 13.42 10.17 -6.02
CA PRO A 711 12.48 11.15 -6.58
C PRO A 711 12.73 11.44 -8.07
N PHE A 712 11.66 11.53 -8.85
CA PHE A 712 11.66 11.90 -10.27
C PHE A 712 10.37 12.68 -10.61
N PRO A 713 10.39 14.01 -10.47
CA PRO A 713 9.22 14.86 -10.69
C PRO A 713 8.47 14.56 -11.99
N MET A 714 7.14 14.57 -11.94
CA MET A 714 6.32 14.34 -13.13
C MET A 714 6.23 15.61 -13.98
N ASP A 715 6.46 15.48 -15.29
CA ASP A 715 6.14 16.52 -16.27
C ASP A 715 4.70 16.33 -16.76
N ARG A 716 3.79 17.19 -16.30
CA ARG A 716 2.38 17.11 -16.67
C ARG A 716 2.11 17.62 -18.10
N GLU A 717 2.81 18.66 -18.54
CA GLU A 717 2.62 19.22 -19.88
C GLU A 717 3.07 18.22 -20.95
N ALA A 718 4.24 17.60 -20.76
CA ALA A 718 4.67 16.50 -21.62
C ALA A 718 3.67 15.33 -21.62
N GLY A 719 3.02 15.08 -20.48
CA GLY A 719 1.94 14.08 -20.40
C GLY A 719 0.68 14.46 -21.18
N ILE A 720 0.32 15.75 -21.23
CA ILE A 720 -0.81 16.27 -22.03
C ILE A 720 -0.47 16.18 -23.52
N GLU A 721 0.72 16.62 -23.91
CA GLU A 721 1.22 16.50 -25.28
C GLU A 721 1.25 15.03 -25.74
N ALA A 722 1.72 14.13 -24.86
CA ALA A 722 1.71 12.69 -25.13
C ALA A 722 0.29 12.15 -25.34
N TYR A 723 -0.72 12.65 -24.61
CA TYR A 723 -2.12 12.24 -24.81
C TYR A 723 -2.65 12.72 -26.16
N GLN A 724 -2.38 13.98 -26.51
CA GLN A 724 -2.79 14.58 -27.79
C GLN A 724 -2.13 13.91 -28.99
N ALA A 725 -0.91 13.38 -28.82
CA ALA A 725 -0.16 12.67 -29.84
C ALA A 725 -0.63 11.20 -30.04
N MET A 726 -1.50 10.67 -29.17
CA MET A 726 -2.00 9.30 -29.31
C MET A 726 -2.89 9.15 -30.55
N ILE A 727 -2.71 8.02 -31.27
CA ILE A 727 -3.39 7.72 -32.52
C ILE A 727 -4.26 6.47 -32.41
N THR A 728 -5.16 6.25 -33.36
CA THR A 728 -5.98 5.03 -33.43
C THR A 728 -5.11 3.81 -33.78
N ALA A 729 -5.59 2.61 -33.44
CA ALA A 729 -4.91 1.37 -33.82
C ALA A 729 -4.81 1.20 -35.35
N GLU A 730 -5.77 1.72 -36.11
CA GLU A 730 -5.75 1.73 -37.58
C GLU A 730 -4.61 2.58 -38.13
N GLU A 731 -4.49 3.84 -37.68
CA GLU A 731 -3.42 4.73 -38.11
C GLU A 731 -2.04 4.21 -37.68
N TYR A 732 -1.94 3.63 -36.48
CA TYR A 732 -0.72 2.99 -36.00
C TYR A 732 -0.24 1.87 -36.94
N ARG A 733 -1.15 0.96 -37.34
CA ARG A 733 -0.82 -0.10 -38.30
C ARG A 733 -0.47 0.44 -39.68
N ALA A 734 -1.16 1.49 -40.13
CA ALA A 734 -0.89 2.14 -41.41
C ALA A 734 0.48 2.82 -41.45
N ARG A 735 0.95 3.42 -40.34
CA ARG A 735 2.32 3.95 -40.22
C ARG A 735 3.36 2.84 -40.28
N LEU A 736 3.17 1.78 -39.50
CA LEU A 736 4.09 0.64 -39.48
C LEU A 736 4.24 -0.04 -40.85
N SER A 737 3.14 -0.18 -41.61
CA SER A 737 3.21 -0.77 -42.96
C SER A 737 4.00 0.09 -43.97
N ARG A 738 4.15 1.39 -43.69
CA ARG A 738 5.01 2.32 -44.44
C ARG A 738 6.44 2.42 -43.88
N GLY A 739 6.77 1.65 -42.84
CA GLY A 739 8.06 1.72 -42.16
C GLY A 739 8.22 2.88 -41.17
N ASP A 740 7.15 3.64 -40.91
CA ASP A 740 7.17 4.74 -39.95
C ASP A 740 6.99 4.22 -38.52
N THR A 741 8.06 4.31 -37.72
CA THR A 741 8.05 3.92 -36.29
C THR A 741 7.92 5.11 -35.33
N SER A 742 7.56 6.30 -35.80
CA SER A 742 7.44 7.51 -34.97
C SER A 742 6.43 7.37 -33.83
N ALA A 743 5.36 6.59 -34.03
CA ALA A 743 4.34 6.31 -33.03
C ALA A 743 4.69 5.13 -32.09
N VAL A 744 5.84 4.48 -32.30
CA VAL A 744 6.30 3.39 -31.43
C VAL A 744 7.00 3.99 -30.22
N HIS A 745 6.37 3.85 -29.05
CA HIS A 745 7.02 4.22 -27.80
C HIS A 745 8.25 3.34 -27.55
N LYS A 746 9.32 3.95 -27.05
CA LYS A 746 10.55 3.29 -26.59
C LYS A 746 10.87 3.80 -25.20
N ARG A 747 11.61 3.04 -24.40
CA ARG A 747 12.10 3.55 -23.11
C ARG A 747 13.17 4.61 -23.39
N ALA A 748 13.23 5.64 -22.56
CA ALA A 748 14.37 6.54 -22.53
C ALA A 748 15.66 5.74 -22.22
N ASP A 749 16.75 6.07 -22.92
CA ASP A 749 18.05 5.52 -22.60
C ASP A 749 18.59 6.22 -21.34
N LEU A 750 18.83 5.44 -20.29
CA LEU A 750 19.28 5.95 -18.99
C LEU A 750 20.64 5.33 -18.70
N THR A 751 21.67 5.83 -19.39
CA THR A 751 23.04 5.32 -19.26
C THR A 751 23.69 5.62 -17.92
N GLU A 752 23.19 6.62 -17.16
CA GLU A 752 23.70 6.96 -15.83
C GLU A 752 22.61 6.93 -14.76
N SER A 753 22.90 6.25 -13.64
CA SER A 753 22.05 6.28 -12.45
C SER A 753 22.25 7.59 -11.67
N PRO A 754 21.16 8.28 -11.25
CA PRO A 754 21.24 9.43 -10.36
C PRO A 754 21.65 9.07 -8.92
N VAL A 755 21.65 7.77 -8.58
CA VAL A 755 21.95 7.25 -7.24
C VAL A 755 22.99 6.13 -7.27
N LEU A 756 23.69 5.95 -6.15
CA LEU A 756 24.53 4.81 -5.87
C LEU A 756 23.75 3.78 -5.06
N GLN A 757 23.91 2.51 -5.41
CA GLN A 757 23.44 1.40 -4.58
C GLN A 757 24.57 0.92 -3.69
N VAL A 758 24.34 0.89 -2.39
CA VAL A 758 25.33 0.49 -1.39
C VAL A 758 24.73 -0.51 -0.41
N VAL A 759 25.59 -1.19 0.34
CA VAL A 759 25.20 -2.10 1.42
C VAL A 759 25.71 -1.57 2.76
N VAL A 760 24.89 -1.66 3.80
CA VAL A 760 25.31 -1.38 5.19
C VAL A 760 26.30 -2.46 5.63
N THR A 761 27.56 -2.10 5.83
CA THR A 761 28.60 -3.00 6.36
C THR A 761 28.73 -2.89 7.87
N LYS A 762 28.34 -1.74 8.44
CA LYS A 762 28.36 -1.49 9.88
C LYS A 762 27.14 -0.67 10.32
N ALA A 763 26.56 -1.04 11.46
CA ALA A 763 25.54 -0.26 12.16
C ALA A 763 25.81 -0.41 13.67
N GLU A 764 26.38 0.60 14.30
CA GLU A 764 26.78 0.52 15.72
C GLU A 764 26.39 1.75 16.52
N GLN A 765 26.09 1.54 17.80
CA GLN A 765 25.80 2.62 18.72
C GLN A 765 27.10 3.35 19.05
N ALA A 766 27.19 4.63 18.64
CA ALA A 766 28.35 5.47 18.90
C ALA A 766 28.22 6.22 20.24
N ALA A 767 26.98 6.51 20.66
CA ALA A 767 26.61 7.15 21.91
C ALA A 767 25.09 6.96 22.15
N ASP A 768 24.57 7.39 23.29
CA ASP A 768 23.12 7.35 23.57
C ASP A 768 22.34 8.13 22.51
N GLY A 769 21.46 7.43 21.78
CA GLY A 769 20.67 8.00 20.68
C GLY A 769 21.46 8.28 19.40
N ILE A 770 22.73 7.89 19.28
CA ILE A 770 23.56 8.14 18.09
C ILE A 770 24.05 6.80 17.51
N MET A 771 23.78 6.58 16.22
CA MET A 771 24.22 5.40 15.47
C MET A 771 25.21 5.80 14.39
N LYS A 772 26.30 5.04 14.26
CA LYS A 772 27.27 5.14 13.16
C LYS A 772 26.97 4.06 12.12
N TYR A 773 27.00 4.46 10.85
CA TYR A 773 26.82 3.56 9.72
C TYR A 773 28.02 3.63 8.77
N GLU A 774 28.41 2.47 8.25
CA GLU A 774 29.34 2.36 7.13
C GLU A 774 28.64 1.70 5.95
N PHE A 775 28.94 2.20 4.75
CA PHE A 775 28.40 1.72 3.48
C PHE A 775 29.52 1.32 2.54
N ALA A 776 29.36 0.22 1.82
CA ALA A 776 30.28 -0.20 0.76
C ALA A 776 29.55 -0.42 -0.57
N ALA A 777 30.27 -0.44 -1.68
CA ALA A 777 29.73 -0.82 -2.98
C ALA A 777 29.22 -2.26 -2.95
N LEU A 778 28.17 -2.56 -3.73
CA LEU A 778 27.58 -3.92 -3.76
C LEU A 778 28.53 -4.98 -4.31
N ASP A 779 29.47 -4.60 -5.18
CA ASP A 779 30.49 -5.45 -5.80
C ASP A 779 31.82 -5.46 -5.03
N GLY A 780 31.91 -4.69 -3.93
CA GLY A 780 33.12 -4.54 -3.13
C GLY A 780 34.18 -3.62 -3.74
N GLY A 781 33.87 -2.93 -4.84
CA GLY A 781 34.77 -1.95 -5.46
C GLY A 781 34.83 -0.61 -4.71
N ASP A 782 35.69 0.28 -5.20
CA ASP A 782 35.81 1.64 -4.68
C ASP A 782 34.56 2.48 -5.00
N LEU A 783 34.06 3.18 -3.99
CA LEU A 783 33.05 4.22 -4.14
C LEU A 783 33.63 5.47 -4.85
N PRO A 784 32.77 6.33 -5.43
CA PRO A 784 33.21 7.60 -6.02
C PRO A 784 34.02 8.45 -5.05
N ALA A 785 34.97 9.22 -5.57
CA ALA A 785 35.72 10.17 -4.75
C ALA A 785 34.81 11.27 -4.19
N TRP A 786 35.14 11.79 -3.01
CA TRP A 786 34.42 12.87 -2.34
C TRP A 786 35.41 13.76 -1.58
N GLN A 787 34.93 14.92 -1.11
CA GLN A 787 35.72 15.91 -0.38
C GLN A 787 35.10 16.19 0.98
N ALA A 788 35.91 16.56 1.96
CA ALA A 788 35.43 16.95 3.28
C ALA A 788 34.36 18.05 3.22
N GLY A 789 33.36 17.94 4.11
CA GLY A 789 32.16 18.79 4.09
C GLY A 789 31.02 18.26 3.21
N ALA A 790 31.23 17.18 2.45
CA ALA A 790 30.17 16.57 1.68
C ALA A 790 29.13 15.85 2.56
N HIS A 791 27.90 15.76 2.05
CA HIS A 791 26.83 14.93 2.59
C HIS A 791 26.30 13.96 1.53
N LEU A 792 25.57 12.95 2.03
CA LEU A 792 24.82 12.01 1.22
C LEU A 792 23.33 12.22 1.45
N ASP A 793 22.54 12.13 0.39
CA ASP A 793 21.10 11.96 0.49
C ASP A 793 20.78 10.49 0.60
N ILE A 794 20.12 10.11 1.68
CA ILE A 794 19.80 8.71 1.95
C ILE A 794 18.30 8.52 1.86
N VAL A 795 17.89 7.59 1.00
CA VAL A 795 16.52 7.09 0.95
C VAL A 795 16.36 6.09 2.09
N ILE A 796 15.80 6.55 3.22
CA ILE A 796 15.50 5.70 4.38
C ILE A 796 14.25 4.87 4.10
N ALA A 797 13.25 5.54 3.56
CA ALA A 797 11.99 5.02 3.02
C ALA A 797 11.55 5.99 1.89
N PRO A 798 10.59 5.63 1.03
CA PRO A 798 10.13 6.50 -0.05
C PRO A 798 9.79 7.94 0.39
N GLU A 799 9.16 8.10 1.56
CA GLU A 799 8.80 9.40 2.17
C GLU A 799 9.96 10.12 2.91
N PHE A 800 11.08 9.44 3.12
CA PHE A 800 12.20 9.90 3.94
C PHE A 800 13.50 9.91 3.16
N LEU A 801 13.68 10.98 2.37
CA LEU A 801 14.98 11.40 1.88
C LEU A 801 15.62 12.34 2.89
N ARG A 802 16.79 11.99 3.45
CA ARG A 802 17.48 12.79 4.47
C ARG A 802 18.95 12.97 4.13
N GLN A 803 19.47 14.16 4.42
CA GLN A 803 20.88 14.47 4.29
C GLN A 803 21.61 14.06 5.56
N TYR A 804 22.76 13.41 5.40
CA TYR A 804 23.70 13.18 6.49
C TYR A 804 25.11 13.52 6.02
N SER A 805 25.77 14.42 6.74
CA SER A 805 27.16 14.75 6.48
C SER A 805 28.04 13.51 6.64
N MET A 806 28.98 13.35 5.72
CA MET A 806 29.90 12.24 5.73
C MET A 806 30.94 12.44 6.85
N SER A 807 31.11 11.43 7.70
CA SER A 807 31.96 11.49 8.90
C SER A 807 33.23 10.63 8.81
N GLY A 808 33.52 10.07 7.63
CA GLY A 808 34.68 9.22 7.36
C GLY A 808 35.90 9.97 6.82
N ASN A 809 36.94 9.23 6.45
CA ASN A 809 38.12 9.76 5.77
C ASN A 809 37.87 9.81 4.24
N PRO A 810 37.92 11.00 3.59
CA PRO A 810 37.74 11.12 2.13
C PRO A 810 38.72 10.29 1.28
N ALA A 811 39.90 9.95 1.82
CA ALA A 811 40.89 9.13 1.13
C ALA A 811 40.55 7.63 1.13
N ASP A 812 39.67 7.17 2.02
CA ASP A 812 39.20 5.78 2.05
C ASP A 812 37.99 5.64 1.14
N ARG A 813 38.21 5.05 -0.04
CA ARG A 813 37.16 4.81 -1.03
C ARG A 813 36.49 3.45 -0.89
N SER A 814 36.96 2.59 0.03
CA SER A 814 36.33 1.30 0.29
C SER A 814 34.98 1.44 0.99
N LYS A 815 34.75 2.59 1.65
CA LYS A 815 33.53 2.86 2.40
C LYS A 815 33.16 4.33 2.47
N TYR A 816 31.86 4.59 2.60
CA TYR A 816 31.33 5.85 3.10
C TYR A 816 30.87 5.68 4.55
N GLN A 817 31.02 6.72 5.37
CA GLN A 817 30.59 6.70 6.77
C GLN A 817 29.70 7.90 7.08
N ILE A 818 28.63 7.67 7.84
CA ILE A 818 27.79 8.71 8.42
C ILE A 818 27.51 8.42 9.89
N THR A 819 27.08 9.44 10.62
CA THR A 819 26.68 9.31 12.02
C THR A 819 25.38 10.06 12.24
N VAL A 820 24.39 9.37 12.80
CA VAL A 820 22.99 9.81 12.83
C VAL A 820 22.49 9.93 14.26
N LEU A 821 22.05 11.14 14.62
CA LEU A 821 21.35 11.42 15.87
C LEU A 821 19.86 11.03 15.76
N ARG A 822 19.33 10.38 16.79
CA ARG A 822 17.91 10.04 16.94
C ARG A 822 17.14 11.26 17.46
N GLU A 823 16.37 11.87 16.58
CA GLU A 823 15.45 12.94 16.95
C GLU A 823 14.06 12.35 17.21
N ALA A 824 13.73 12.10 18.49
CA ALA A 824 12.48 11.46 18.88
C ALA A 824 11.23 12.26 18.46
N GLU A 825 11.31 13.59 18.54
CA GLU A 825 10.24 14.52 18.16
C GLU A 825 10.40 15.04 16.71
N GLY A 826 11.34 14.48 15.94
CA GLY A 826 11.60 14.88 14.56
C GLY A 826 10.59 14.31 13.56
N ARG A 827 10.86 14.52 12.27
CA ARG A 827 10.02 14.04 11.14
C ARG A 827 10.05 12.51 10.91
N GLY A 828 10.42 11.71 11.91
CA GLY A 828 10.42 10.24 11.88
C GLY A 828 11.57 9.54 11.15
N GLY A 829 12.29 10.21 10.24
CA GLY A 829 13.35 9.59 9.42
C GLY A 829 14.49 8.96 10.24
N SER A 830 15.06 9.69 11.21
CA SER A 830 16.17 9.21 12.05
C SER A 830 15.76 8.05 12.95
N VAL A 831 14.55 8.11 13.51
CA VAL A 831 13.95 7.02 14.31
C VAL A 831 13.76 5.77 13.45
N LEU A 832 13.21 5.91 12.24
CA LEU A 832 12.97 4.77 11.36
C LEU A 832 14.29 4.16 10.89
N MET A 833 15.28 4.98 10.52
CA MET A 833 16.59 4.51 10.10
C MET A 833 17.24 3.64 11.18
N GLN A 834 17.28 4.10 12.44
CA GLN A 834 17.80 3.31 13.56
C GLN A 834 17.01 2.03 13.85
N ARG A 835 15.72 1.98 13.50
CA ARG A 835 14.87 0.79 13.68
C ARG A 835 15.04 -0.25 12.56
N ILE A 836 15.51 0.13 11.36
CA ILE A 836 15.48 -0.75 10.18
C ILE A 836 16.81 -0.90 9.42
N PHE A 837 17.82 -0.06 9.68
CA PHE A 837 19.14 -0.15 9.04
C PHE A 837 20.05 -1.09 9.82
N GLU A 838 20.07 -2.35 9.40
CA GLU A 838 20.94 -3.39 9.94
C GLU A 838 22.00 -3.79 8.91
N VAL A 839 23.06 -4.45 9.35
CA VAL A 839 24.14 -4.95 8.48
C VAL A 839 23.56 -5.86 7.39
N GLY A 840 24.01 -5.66 6.15
CA GLY A 840 23.52 -6.37 4.96
C GLY A 840 22.35 -5.68 4.25
N ARG A 841 21.74 -4.65 4.84
CA ARG A 841 20.66 -3.89 4.18
C ARG A 841 21.21 -3.14 2.96
N ARG A 842 20.53 -3.26 1.83
CA ARG A 842 20.78 -2.41 0.64
C ARG A 842 20.15 -1.03 0.84
N VAL A 843 20.88 0.01 0.47
CA VAL A 843 20.50 1.42 0.61
C VAL A 843 20.79 2.16 -0.69
N PHE A 844 19.95 3.15 -1.00
CA PHE A 844 20.13 4.04 -2.15
C PHE A 844 20.54 5.41 -1.64
N ILE A 845 21.67 5.88 -2.13
CA ILE A 845 22.24 7.17 -1.72
C ILE A 845 22.51 8.04 -2.95
N SER A 846 22.50 9.36 -2.80
CA SER A 846 23.00 10.25 -3.85
C SER A 846 24.50 10.02 -4.09
N LYS A 847 25.01 10.55 -5.20
CA LYS A 847 26.44 10.88 -5.28
C LYS A 847 26.78 11.93 -4.18
N PRO A 848 28.02 12.01 -3.70
CA PRO A 848 28.42 13.01 -2.70
C PRO A 848 28.13 14.45 -3.17
N ILE A 849 27.50 15.25 -2.32
CA ILE A 849 27.16 16.67 -2.59
C ILE A 849 27.89 17.52 -1.56
N ASN A 850 28.60 18.56 -1.99
CA ASN A 850 29.37 19.41 -1.08
C ASN A 850 28.96 20.89 -1.22
N HIS A 851 28.46 21.46 -0.11
CA HIS A 851 28.18 22.89 0.03
C HIS A 851 29.02 23.52 1.16
N PHE A 852 29.84 22.73 1.84
CA PHE A 852 30.61 23.12 3.02
C PHE A 852 32.09 22.75 2.84
N GLY A 853 32.63 23.00 1.64
CA GLY A 853 33.99 22.63 1.28
C GLY A 853 35.06 23.46 2.01
N LEU A 854 36.25 22.86 2.17
CA LEU A 854 37.42 23.55 2.69
C LEU A 854 37.95 24.59 1.69
N SER A 855 38.30 25.78 2.19
CA SER A 855 38.98 26.80 1.39
C SER A 855 40.38 26.31 1.01
N PRO A 856 40.76 26.35 -0.27
CA PRO A 856 42.09 25.92 -0.70
C PRO A 856 43.21 26.84 -0.16
N ASP A 857 42.89 28.11 0.11
CA ASP A 857 43.87 29.15 0.45
C ASP A 857 44.07 29.34 1.96
N ALA A 858 43.39 28.54 2.80
CA ALA A 858 43.51 28.68 4.25
C ALA A 858 44.89 28.25 4.77
N THR A 859 45.57 29.17 5.47
CA THR A 859 46.86 28.95 6.14
C THR A 859 46.72 28.30 7.51
N ARG A 860 45.56 28.45 8.14
CA ARG A 860 45.16 27.72 9.36
C ARG A 860 43.64 27.56 9.42
N THR A 861 43.17 26.41 9.89
CA THR A 861 41.74 26.11 10.00
C THR A 861 41.32 25.82 11.44
N ILE A 862 40.28 26.51 11.93
CA ILE A 862 39.67 26.27 13.24
C ILE A 862 38.32 25.57 13.03
N LEU A 863 38.21 24.33 13.50
CA LEU A 863 37.00 23.51 13.39
C LEU A 863 36.22 23.54 14.71
N MET A 864 34.99 24.01 14.70
CA MET A 864 34.14 24.23 15.88
C MET A 864 32.88 23.35 15.82
N GLY A 865 32.92 22.19 16.48
CA GLY A 865 31.83 21.22 16.44
C GLY A 865 30.96 21.26 17.69
N GLY A 866 29.63 21.33 17.51
CA GLY A 866 28.65 21.23 18.59
C GLY A 866 27.75 19.99 18.44
N GLY A 867 27.77 19.07 19.40
CA GLY A 867 26.90 17.88 19.41
C GLY A 867 27.14 16.98 18.18
N ILE A 868 26.08 16.69 17.40
CA ILE A 868 26.21 15.89 16.17
C ILE A 868 26.88 16.66 15.01
N GLY A 869 27.00 17.99 15.12
CA GLY A 869 27.71 18.86 14.15
C GLY A 869 29.21 18.55 13.98
N ILE A 870 29.74 17.63 14.77
CA ILE A 870 31.11 17.15 14.64
C ILE A 870 31.35 16.36 13.33
N THR A 871 30.30 15.81 12.71
CA THR A 871 30.42 14.89 11.57
C THR A 871 31.15 15.45 10.35
N PRO A 872 30.75 16.60 9.74
CA PRO A 872 31.50 17.17 8.61
C PRO A 872 32.91 17.60 9.01
N LEU A 873 33.11 18.01 10.27
CA LEU A 873 34.39 18.52 10.77
C LEU A 873 35.43 17.40 10.95
N ILE A 874 35.01 16.18 11.27
CA ILE A 874 35.91 15.01 11.29
C ILE A 874 36.46 14.73 9.89
N ALA A 875 35.61 14.80 8.86
CA ALA A 875 36.07 14.64 7.48
C ALA A 875 37.07 15.74 7.10
N MET A 876 36.83 16.99 7.54
CA MET A 876 37.77 18.10 7.35
C MET A 876 39.11 17.86 8.05
N ALA A 877 39.08 17.38 9.30
CA ALA A 877 40.29 17.07 10.05
C ALA A 877 41.12 15.97 9.36
N HIS A 878 40.48 14.91 8.83
CA HIS A 878 41.17 13.90 8.02
C HIS A 878 41.83 14.49 6.78
N GLU A 879 41.11 15.32 6.02
CA GLU A 879 41.63 15.91 4.79
C GLU A 879 42.78 16.91 5.06
N LEU A 880 42.63 17.78 6.07
CA LEU A 880 43.68 18.72 6.49
C LEU A 880 44.93 18.00 6.99
N HIS A 881 44.76 16.96 7.82
CA HIS A 881 45.87 16.13 8.29
C HIS A 881 46.59 15.42 7.14
N GLY A 882 45.85 14.79 6.22
CA GLY A 882 46.42 14.12 5.05
C GLY A 882 47.17 15.07 4.11
N GLN A 883 46.77 16.34 4.05
CA GLN A 883 47.43 17.40 3.30
C GLN A 883 48.56 18.11 4.09
N GLY A 884 48.77 17.78 5.37
CA GLY A 884 49.74 18.44 6.24
C GLY A 884 49.42 19.90 6.58
N ARG A 885 48.15 20.31 6.51
CA ARG A 885 47.68 21.69 6.76
C ARG A 885 47.41 21.90 8.25
N ASP A 886 47.71 23.10 8.77
CA ASP A 886 47.55 23.40 10.19
C ASP A 886 46.06 23.58 10.58
N PHE A 887 45.63 22.86 11.62
CA PHE A 887 44.27 22.98 12.14
C PHE A 887 44.18 22.67 13.64
N VAL A 888 43.07 23.09 14.24
CA VAL A 888 42.66 22.71 15.59
C VAL A 888 41.16 22.40 15.58
N MET A 889 40.74 21.36 16.30
CA MET A 889 39.35 20.99 16.44
C MET A 889 38.87 21.17 17.88
N HIS A 890 37.83 21.98 18.07
CA HIS A 890 37.13 22.15 19.33
C HIS A 890 35.79 21.42 19.26
N TYR A 891 35.62 20.39 20.08
CA TYR A 891 34.39 19.61 20.13
C TYR A 891 33.63 19.85 21.44
N SER A 892 32.48 20.49 21.34
CA SER A 892 31.61 20.84 22.46
C SER A 892 30.39 19.92 22.53
N GLY A 893 30.03 19.49 23.74
CA GLY A 893 28.84 18.67 23.98
C GLY A 893 28.33 18.75 25.42
N ARG A 894 27.14 18.15 25.66
CA ARG A 894 26.51 18.14 26.98
C ARG A 894 27.22 17.15 27.92
N SER A 895 27.19 15.87 27.56
CA SER A 895 27.76 14.76 28.33
C SER A 895 28.59 13.85 27.43
N ARG A 896 29.56 13.11 28.00
CA ARG A 896 30.27 12.06 27.24
C ARG A 896 29.34 11.00 26.66
N THR A 897 28.27 10.65 27.39
CA THR A 897 27.33 9.61 26.97
C THR A 897 26.50 9.98 25.74
N THR A 898 26.39 11.28 25.43
CA THR A 898 25.60 11.79 24.29
C THR A 898 26.47 12.41 23.19
N MET A 899 27.80 12.41 23.35
CA MET A 899 28.76 12.87 22.34
C MET A 899 29.20 11.70 21.46
N GLY A 900 28.83 11.75 20.17
CA GLY A 900 29.19 10.72 19.21
C GLY A 900 30.68 10.73 18.86
N LEU A 901 31.19 9.56 18.44
CA LEU A 901 32.54 9.38 17.87
C LEU A 901 33.71 9.69 18.81
N LEU A 902 33.51 9.87 20.12
CA LEU A 902 34.63 10.12 21.05
C LEU A 902 35.67 8.99 21.04
N SER A 903 35.21 7.73 20.98
CA SER A 903 36.09 6.56 20.89
C SER A 903 36.85 6.49 19.57
N ASP A 904 36.20 6.86 18.46
CA ASP A 904 36.83 6.96 17.15
C ASP A 904 37.90 8.06 17.14
N ILE A 905 37.57 9.26 17.64
CA ILE A 905 38.47 10.41 17.72
C ILE A 905 39.75 10.08 18.50
N ALA A 906 39.63 9.33 19.60
CA ALA A 906 40.79 8.90 20.38
C ALA A 906 41.76 7.99 19.62
N SER A 907 41.33 7.39 18.50
CA SER A 907 42.14 6.49 17.66
C SER A 907 42.77 7.19 16.44
N PHE A 908 42.42 8.44 16.15
CA PHE A 908 42.92 9.14 14.98
C PHE A 908 44.31 9.75 15.21
N ASP A 909 45.14 9.77 14.17
CA ASP A 909 46.52 10.28 14.20
C ASP A 909 46.63 11.77 14.53
N TRP A 910 45.52 12.51 14.45
CA TRP A 910 45.41 13.94 14.75
C TRP A 910 44.68 14.24 16.07
N MET A 911 44.52 13.25 16.95
CA MET A 911 43.86 13.42 18.26
C MET A 911 44.50 14.54 19.11
N ASP A 912 45.80 14.77 18.98
CA ASP A 912 46.53 15.84 19.68
C ASP A 912 46.04 17.25 19.31
N LYS A 913 45.42 17.40 18.12
CA LYS A 913 44.78 18.62 17.62
C LYS A 913 43.36 18.84 18.14
N VAL A 914 42.82 17.90 18.92
CA VAL A 914 41.45 17.96 19.44
C VAL A 914 41.40 18.52 20.86
N ARG A 915 40.38 19.33 21.13
CA ARG A 915 40.09 19.92 22.44
C ARG A 915 38.60 19.72 22.76
N LEU A 916 38.31 18.98 23.83
CA LEU A 916 36.95 18.66 24.25
C LEU A 916 36.42 19.70 25.26
N HIS A 917 35.17 20.09 25.10
CA HIS A 917 34.47 21.02 25.99
C HIS A 917 33.14 20.40 26.43
N ILE A 918 33.12 19.75 27.61
CA ILE A 918 31.99 18.95 28.07
C ILE A 918 31.27 19.67 29.21
N THR A 919 29.99 19.99 28.99
CA THR A 919 29.19 20.83 29.90
C THR A 919 29.04 20.22 31.28
N ASP A 920 28.73 18.93 31.37
CA ASP A 920 28.50 18.23 32.63
C ASP A 920 29.80 18.04 33.44
N GLU A 921 30.96 18.22 32.81
CA GLU A 921 32.28 18.20 33.45
C GLU A 921 32.79 19.62 33.81
N GLY A 922 31.92 20.64 33.68
CA GLY A 922 32.27 22.04 33.90
C GLY A 922 33.07 22.68 32.75
N GLY A 923 33.29 21.96 31.65
CA GLY A 923 33.97 22.48 30.46
C GLY A 923 33.06 23.33 29.58
N ARG A 924 33.57 24.48 29.12
CA ARG A 924 32.93 25.34 28.11
C ARG A 924 34.00 25.92 27.18
N ALA A 925 33.68 25.99 25.89
CA ALA A 925 34.53 26.66 24.92
C ALA A 925 34.46 28.18 25.13
N GLU A 926 35.55 28.79 25.59
CA GLU A 926 35.67 30.25 25.70
C GLU A 926 35.93 30.88 24.32
N LEU A 927 34.87 30.98 23.50
CA LEU A 927 34.94 31.31 22.07
C LEU A 927 35.77 32.57 21.75
N GLY A 928 35.64 33.62 22.56
CA GLY A 928 36.40 34.86 22.37
C GLY A 928 37.91 34.67 22.48
N LYS A 929 38.38 33.85 23.45
CA LYS A 929 39.79 33.52 23.59
C LYS A 929 40.27 32.54 22.52
N LEU A 930 39.43 31.58 22.14
CA LEU A 930 39.79 30.56 21.15
C LEU A 930 39.96 31.15 19.74
N LEU A 931 39.22 32.22 19.42
CA LEU A 931 39.22 32.85 18.11
C LEU A 931 40.04 34.16 18.07
N GLU A 932 40.66 34.60 19.16
CA GLU A 932 41.40 35.85 19.19
C GLU A 932 42.62 35.85 18.22
N GLY A 933 43.06 37.05 17.82
CA GLY A 933 44.32 37.20 17.09
C GLY A 933 44.29 36.71 15.65
N TYR A 934 43.18 36.96 14.93
CA TYR A 934 43.04 36.67 13.50
C TYR A 934 44.28 37.06 12.69
N ARG A 935 44.68 36.18 11.77
CA ARG A 935 45.72 36.44 10.76
C ARG A 935 45.15 36.16 9.39
N GLN A 936 45.64 36.88 8.38
CA GLN A 936 45.22 36.66 7.00
C GLN A 936 45.38 35.18 6.60
N GLY A 937 44.31 34.62 6.04
CA GLY A 937 44.23 33.20 5.65
C GLY A 937 43.82 32.25 6.78
N TRP A 938 43.44 32.73 7.97
CA TRP A 938 42.81 31.88 8.99
C TRP A 938 41.31 31.73 8.71
N HIS A 939 40.81 30.51 8.74
CA HIS A 939 39.39 30.23 8.50
C HIS A 939 38.77 29.52 9.70
N VAL A 940 37.52 29.87 10.02
CA VAL A 940 36.70 29.18 11.02
C VAL A 940 35.55 28.46 10.34
N TYR A 941 35.39 27.19 10.69
CA TYR A 941 34.29 26.33 10.26
C TYR A 941 33.50 25.89 11.49
N THR A 942 32.18 26.03 11.47
CA THR A 942 31.33 25.62 12.58
C THR A 942 30.12 24.82 12.11
N CYS A 943 29.73 23.82 12.90
CA CYS A 943 28.51 23.08 12.69
C CYS A 943 27.96 22.58 14.03
N GLY A 944 26.65 22.67 14.24
CA GLY A 944 25.98 22.27 15.47
C GLY A 944 24.59 22.87 15.61
N ALA A 945 24.12 23.02 16.85
CA ALA A 945 22.87 23.73 17.12
C ALA A 945 23.00 25.22 16.72
N ALA A 946 21.91 25.84 16.25
CA ALA A 946 21.92 27.23 15.76
C ALA A 946 22.57 28.21 16.76
N GLN A 947 22.15 28.17 18.02
CA GLN A 947 22.70 29.02 19.08
C GLN A 947 24.22 28.86 19.26
N TYR A 948 24.75 27.64 19.09
CA TYR A 948 26.19 27.39 19.16
C TYR A 948 26.92 28.02 17.98
N MET A 949 26.41 27.80 16.77
CA MET A 949 27.01 28.33 15.54
C MET A 949 26.99 29.85 15.50
N ASP A 950 25.87 30.47 15.90
CA ASP A 950 25.73 31.93 15.97
C ASP A 950 26.74 32.52 16.96
N ALA A 951 26.92 31.87 18.13
CA ALA A 951 27.92 32.30 19.10
C ALA A 951 29.35 32.20 18.55
N VAL A 952 29.69 31.13 17.81
CA VAL A 952 30.99 31.00 17.14
C VAL A 952 31.18 32.10 16.09
N MET A 953 30.16 32.36 15.27
CA MET A 953 30.24 33.36 14.20
C MET A 953 30.35 34.79 14.72
N HIS A 954 29.62 35.13 15.79
CA HIS A 954 29.76 36.41 16.46
C HIS A 954 31.15 36.57 17.09
N ALA A 955 31.67 35.53 17.74
CA ALA A 955 33.02 35.58 18.31
C ALA A 955 34.10 35.74 17.22
N ALA A 956 33.97 35.03 16.08
CA ALA A 956 34.87 35.20 14.94
C ALA A 956 34.80 36.60 14.34
N GLN A 957 33.59 37.15 14.19
CA GLN A 957 33.40 38.53 13.71
C GLN A 957 34.08 39.53 14.62
N ASN A 958 33.87 39.41 15.93
CA ASN A 958 34.48 40.29 16.93
C ASN A 958 36.01 40.17 16.97
N ALA A 959 36.55 39.00 16.61
CA ALA A 959 37.97 38.75 16.49
C ALA A 959 38.59 39.21 15.14
N GLY A 960 37.78 39.75 14.23
CA GLY A 960 38.25 40.35 12.97
C GLY A 960 38.29 39.41 11.75
N TYR A 961 37.68 38.23 11.81
CA TYR A 961 37.59 37.34 10.65
C TYR A 961 36.68 37.96 9.58
N PRO A 962 37.13 38.05 8.32
CA PRO A 962 36.27 38.51 7.22
C PRO A 962 35.17 37.49 6.91
N GLU A 963 34.16 37.90 6.14
CA GLU A 963 32.98 37.07 5.85
C GLU A 963 33.33 35.78 5.09
N ASP A 964 34.24 35.85 4.14
CA ASP A 964 34.76 34.72 3.36
C ASP A 964 35.65 33.76 4.18
N ALA A 965 36.07 34.14 5.39
CA ALA A 965 36.79 33.29 6.33
C ALA A 965 35.89 32.60 7.37
N ARG A 966 34.57 32.82 7.31
CA ARG A 966 33.58 32.34 8.28
C ARG A 966 32.59 31.39 7.60
N HIS A 967 32.70 30.09 7.91
CA HIS A 967 31.97 29.02 7.22
C HIS A 967 31.06 28.28 8.19
N LEU A 968 29.79 28.07 7.84
CA LEU A 968 28.84 27.29 8.65
C LEU A 968 27.91 26.42 7.81
N GLU A 969 27.44 25.32 8.40
CA GLU A 969 26.44 24.41 7.83
C GLU A 969 25.30 24.19 8.84
N TYR A 970 24.04 24.38 8.39
CA TYR A 970 22.85 24.09 9.19
C TYR A 970 22.32 22.68 8.92
N PHE A 971 22.07 21.90 9.98
CA PHE A 971 21.41 20.59 9.89
C PHE A 971 19.88 20.66 9.89
N SER A 972 19.33 21.70 10.50
CA SER A 972 17.91 21.99 10.59
C SER A 972 17.70 23.48 10.31
N THR A 973 16.53 23.84 9.76
CA THR A 973 16.13 25.23 9.56
C THR A 973 16.12 25.97 10.89
N PRO A 974 16.90 27.06 11.04
CA PRO A 974 16.78 27.96 12.18
C PRO A 974 15.34 28.46 12.37
N GLU A 975 14.95 28.74 13.62
CA GLU A 975 13.71 29.47 13.92
C GLU A 975 13.73 30.83 13.21
N GLN A 976 12.65 31.10 12.47
CA GLN A 976 12.50 32.31 11.69
C GLN A 976 11.55 33.29 12.39
N PRO A 977 11.74 34.61 12.20
CA PRO A 977 10.73 35.59 12.59
C PRO A 977 9.42 35.36 11.82
N ASP A 978 8.28 35.72 12.41
CA ASP A 978 6.98 35.67 11.73
C ASP A 978 7.00 36.59 10.50
N TYR A 979 7.08 35.98 9.32
CA TYR A 979 6.97 36.70 8.05
C TYR A 979 5.50 36.85 7.65
N VAL A 980 5.14 37.99 7.07
CA VAL A 980 3.83 38.18 6.43
C VAL A 980 3.97 37.79 4.97
N ASP A 981 3.23 36.76 4.55
CA ASP A 981 3.21 36.36 3.15
C ASP A 981 2.32 37.27 2.32
N HIS A 982 2.90 37.86 1.28
CA HIS A 982 2.18 38.61 0.25
C HIS A 982 2.15 37.83 -1.06
N ASP A 983 1.14 38.12 -1.88
CA ASP A 983 1.11 37.70 -3.26
C ASP A 983 2.17 38.44 -4.08
N PHE A 984 2.73 37.77 -5.08
CA PHE A 984 3.69 38.36 -6.00
C PHE A 984 3.62 37.69 -7.37
N THR A 985 4.20 38.31 -8.39
CA THR A 985 4.27 37.73 -9.74
C THR A 985 5.66 37.16 -9.99
N LEU A 986 5.73 35.91 -10.45
CA LEU A 986 6.94 35.26 -10.90
C LEU A 986 6.94 35.16 -12.43
N ARG A 987 7.91 35.82 -13.08
CA ARG A 987 8.13 35.80 -14.53
C ARG A 987 9.27 34.86 -14.90
N LEU A 988 9.05 34.02 -15.91
CA LEU A 988 10.05 33.12 -16.46
C LEU A 988 10.64 33.74 -17.73
N ALA A 989 11.90 34.17 -17.69
CA ALA A 989 12.51 34.98 -18.73
C ALA A 989 12.59 34.29 -20.10
N LYS A 990 12.82 32.96 -20.15
CA LYS A 990 12.96 32.22 -21.42
C LYS A 990 11.60 31.85 -21.99
N SER A 991 10.64 31.51 -21.14
CA SER A 991 9.31 31.08 -21.61
C SER A 991 8.32 32.24 -21.78
N GLY A 992 8.62 33.42 -21.22
CA GLY A 992 7.73 34.58 -21.20
C GLY A 992 6.44 34.40 -20.38
N LYS A 993 6.35 33.33 -19.58
CA LYS A 993 5.16 33.02 -18.77
C LYS A 993 5.22 33.80 -17.45
N GLU A 994 4.04 34.20 -16.96
CA GLU A 994 3.88 34.87 -15.67
C GLU A 994 2.92 34.08 -14.79
N PHE A 995 3.28 33.92 -13.52
CA PHE A 995 2.47 33.23 -12.53
C PHE A 995 2.28 34.10 -11.30
N VAL A 996 1.04 34.25 -10.86
CA VAL A 996 0.76 34.82 -9.54
C VAL A 996 1.04 33.75 -8.50
N VAL A 997 1.90 34.08 -7.54
CA VAL A 997 2.22 33.26 -6.37
C VAL A 997 1.42 33.77 -5.18
N PRO A 998 0.34 33.09 -4.76
CA PRO A 998 -0.48 33.51 -3.61
C PRO A 998 0.30 33.52 -2.31
N ALA A 999 -0.16 34.28 -1.32
CA ALA A 999 0.45 34.33 0.02
C ALA A 999 0.66 32.92 0.62
N GLY A 1000 -0.36 32.06 0.59
CA GLY A 1000 -0.30 30.71 1.16
C GLY A 1000 0.37 29.63 0.31
N GLN A 1001 1.08 29.98 -0.76
CA GLN A 1001 1.80 29.02 -1.62
C GLN A 1001 3.21 29.51 -1.94
N THR A 1002 4.12 28.57 -2.14
CA THR A 1002 5.51 28.83 -2.56
C THR A 1002 5.61 28.95 -4.09
N ALA A 1003 6.65 29.62 -4.59
CA ALA A 1003 6.91 29.68 -6.03
C ALA A 1003 7.05 28.29 -6.64
N THR A 1004 7.73 27.37 -5.95
CA THR A 1004 7.86 25.98 -6.42
C THR A 1004 6.52 25.25 -6.54
N GLU A 1005 5.59 25.45 -5.60
CA GLU A 1005 4.26 24.82 -5.67
C GLU A 1005 3.46 25.35 -6.86
N VAL A 1006 3.52 26.66 -7.10
CA VAL A 1006 2.82 27.30 -8.22
C VAL A 1006 3.41 26.87 -9.56
N LEU A 1007 4.74 26.86 -9.69
CA LEU A 1007 5.42 26.38 -10.90
C LEU A 1007 5.09 24.91 -11.17
N GLN A 1008 5.17 24.05 -10.16
CA GLN A 1008 4.86 22.63 -10.29
C GLN A 1008 3.38 22.39 -10.63
N ALA A 1009 2.46 23.15 -10.04
CA ALA A 1009 1.03 23.09 -10.36
C ALA A 1009 0.72 23.50 -11.81
N ASN A 1010 1.57 24.35 -12.40
CA ASN A 1010 1.48 24.81 -13.79
C ASN A 1010 2.46 24.07 -14.74
N GLY A 1011 3.01 22.94 -14.31
CA GLY A 1011 3.81 22.06 -15.15
C GLY A 1011 5.22 22.58 -15.50
N VAL A 1012 5.74 23.58 -14.78
CA VAL A 1012 7.13 24.04 -14.93
C VAL A 1012 8.04 23.17 -14.08
N VAL A 1013 9.03 22.54 -14.72
CA VAL A 1013 9.99 21.66 -14.06
C VAL A 1013 10.99 22.47 -13.25
N ILE A 1014 11.00 22.26 -11.95
CA ILE A 1014 12.00 22.78 -11.02
C ILE A 1014 12.37 21.67 -10.05
N ASP A 1015 13.66 21.44 -9.84
CA ASP A 1015 14.12 20.45 -8.88
C ASP A 1015 13.83 20.95 -7.46
N VAL A 1016 13.07 20.19 -6.67
CA VAL A 1016 12.72 20.53 -5.29
C VAL A 1016 12.95 19.31 -4.43
N LYS A 1017 13.59 19.51 -3.27
CA LYS A 1017 13.96 18.43 -2.37
C LYS A 1017 13.54 18.67 -0.92
N CYS A 1018 14.12 19.67 -0.25
CA CYS A 1018 13.79 19.91 1.17
C CYS A 1018 12.48 20.68 1.38
N SER A 1019 12.09 21.55 0.43
CA SER A 1019 11.04 22.57 0.58
C SER A 1019 11.18 23.52 1.78
N ASP A 1020 12.32 23.47 2.47
CA ASP A 1020 12.61 24.19 3.71
C ASP A 1020 13.74 25.22 3.53
N GLY A 1021 14.28 25.41 2.32
CA GLY A 1021 15.33 26.40 2.04
C GLY A 1021 16.75 26.02 2.48
N ILE A 1022 17.00 24.75 2.81
CA ILE A 1022 18.29 24.27 3.38
C ILE A 1022 19.13 23.41 2.43
N CYS A 1023 18.59 22.97 1.30
CA CYS A 1023 19.31 22.06 0.39
C CYS A 1023 19.82 22.72 -0.90
N GLY A 1024 19.39 23.94 -1.22
CA GLY A 1024 19.79 24.65 -2.44
C GLY A 1024 19.32 24.07 -3.78
N VAL A 1025 18.61 22.93 -3.81
CA VAL A 1025 18.23 22.24 -5.06
C VAL A 1025 17.33 23.09 -5.97
N CYS A 1026 16.39 23.86 -5.41
CA CYS A 1026 15.49 24.74 -6.19
C CYS A 1026 16.10 26.13 -6.47
N LYS A 1027 17.43 26.20 -6.59
CA LYS A 1027 18.15 27.43 -6.91
C LYS A 1027 17.91 27.80 -8.38
N CYS A 1028 17.42 29.01 -8.60
CA CYS A 1028 17.36 29.63 -9.92
C CYS A 1028 18.23 30.88 -9.96
N LYS A 1029 18.72 31.22 -11.15
CA LYS A 1029 19.37 32.51 -11.38
C LYS A 1029 18.30 33.61 -11.40
N LEU A 1030 18.55 34.66 -10.63
CA LEU A 1030 17.70 35.85 -10.54
C LEU A 1030 18.07 36.78 -11.71
N VAL A 1031 17.08 37.18 -12.52
CA VAL A 1031 17.24 38.10 -13.65
C VAL A 1031 16.92 39.52 -13.23
N SER A 1032 15.77 39.72 -12.57
CA SER A 1032 15.34 41.02 -12.05
C SER A 1032 14.34 40.86 -10.89
N GLY A 1033 14.13 41.92 -10.10
CA GLY A 1033 13.21 41.94 -8.96
C GLY A 1033 13.88 41.85 -7.60
N GLU A 1034 13.24 42.43 -6.57
CA GLU A 1034 13.72 42.39 -5.19
C GLU A 1034 13.17 41.17 -4.44
N VAL A 1035 14.08 40.38 -3.86
CA VAL A 1035 13.77 39.09 -3.23
C VAL A 1035 13.93 39.20 -1.72
N GLU A 1036 12.92 38.74 -0.97
CA GLU A 1036 13.06 38.41 0.44
C GLU A 1036 13.63 36.98 0.54
N HIS A 1037 14.93 36.89 0.75
CA HIS A 1037 15.63 35.61 0.88
C HIS A 1037 15.34 34.96 2.23
N ARG A 1038 14.63 33.83 2.19
CA ARG A 1038 14.26 33.04 3.37
C ARG A 1038 14.99 31.70 3.44
N ASP A 1039 16.01 31.52 2.59
CA ASP A 1039 16.88 30.34 2.58
C ASP A 1039 18.12 30.52 3.45
N PHE A 1040 18.78 29.39 3.73
CA PHE A 1040 19.97 29.33 4.59
C PHE A 1040 21.22 28.82 3.85
N VAL A 1041 21.18 28.78 2.51
CA VAL A 1041 22.23 28.18 1.68
C VAL A 1041 22.94 29.18 0.79
N LEU A 1042 22.28 30.27 0.40
CA LEU A 1042 22.91 31.33 -0.39
C LEU A 1042 23.65 32.30 0.52
N SER A 1043 24.94 32.50 0.24
CA SER A 1043 25.73 33.61 0.78
C SER A 1043 25.17 34.97 0.31
N LYS A 1044 25.53 36.07 0.98
CA LYS A 1044 25.10 37.42 0.59
C LYS A 1044 25.44 37.77 -0.87
N SER A 1045 26.61 37.37 -1.35
CA SER A 1045 27.00 37.59 -2.75
C SER A 1045 26.14 36.78 -3.71
N GLN A 1046 25.83 35.52 -3.39
CA GLN A 1046 24.97 34.67 -4.21
C GLN A 1046 23.51 35.14 -4.23
N ARG A 1047 23.01 35.74 -3.15
CA ARG A 1047 21.64 36.30 -3.07
C ARG A 1047 21.41 37.43 -4.08
N ALA A 1048 22.46 38.14 -4.51
CA ALA A 1048 22.35 39.15 -5.55
C ALA A 1048 22.06 38.56 -6.94
N GLU A 1049 22.37 37.28 -7.17
CA GLU A 1049 22.33 36.65 -8.50
C GLU A 1049 21.45 35.39 -8.57
N ALA A 1050 20.92 34.92 -7.44
CA ALA A 1050 20.17 33.67 -7.36
C ALA A 1050 19.10 33.70 -6.28
N ILE A 1051 18.06 32.88 -6.47
CA ILE A 1051 16.93 32.72 -5.56
C ILE A 1051 16.65 31.24 -5.28
N ILE A 1052 16.30 30.90 -4.04
CA ILE A 1052 15.80 29.58 -3.65
C ILE A 1052 14.26 29.61 -3.61
N LEU A 1053 13.63 29.02 -4.61
CA LEU A 1053 12.19 29.21 -4.90
C LEU A 1053 11.24 28.56 -3.89
N CYS A 1054 11.68 27.56 -3.12
CA CYS A 1054 10.77 26.85 -2.20
C CYS A 1054 10.43 27.63 -0.93
N ARG A 1055 11.13 28.74 -0.66
CA ARG A 1055 10.92 29.57 0.54
C ARG A 1055 10.98 31.06 0.28
N SER A 1056 11.87 31.50 -0.60
CA SER A 1056 12.06 32.93 -0.86
C SER A 1056 10.86 33.51 -1.61
N ARG A 1057 10.54 34.78 -1.34
CA ARG A 1057 9.40 35.50 -1.91
C ARG A 1057 9.83 36.85 -2.47
N ALA A 1058 8.92 37.61 -3.08
CA ALA A 1058 9.17 39.03 -3.37
C ALA A 1058 9.26 39.83 -2.08
N ALA A 1059 10.16 40.83 -2.06
CA ALA A 1059 10.34 41.72 -0.91
C ALA A 1059 9.14 42.64 -0.66
N LEU A 1060 8.32 42.89 -1.69
CA LEU A 1060 7.16 43.78 -1.64
C LEU A 1060 5.89 43.06 -2.12
N ALA A 1061 4.74 43.42 -1.55
CA ALA A 1061 3.44 42.96 -2.00
C ALA A 1061 3.18 43.35 -3.46
N GLY A 1062 2.71 42.40 -4.28
CA GLY A 1062 2.54 42.58 -5.72
C GLY A 1062 3.84 42.73 -6.51
N GLY A 1063 5.01 42.51 -5.88
CA GLY A 1063 6.31 42.59 -6.54
C GLY A 1063 6.43 41.61 -7.72
N VAL A 1064 7.31 41.93 -8.66
CA VAL A 1064 7.62 41.05 -9.80
C VAL A 1064 9.04 40.54 -9.63
N ILE A 1065 9.20 39.21 -9.56
CA ILE A 1065 10.49 38.54 -9.62
C ILE A 1065 10.62 37.86 -10.99
N GLU A 1066 11.74 38.08 -11.66
CA GLU A 1066 12.08 37.43 -12.92
C GLU A 1066 13.26 36.47 -12.73
N ILE A 1067 13.11 35.23 -13.20
CA ILE A 1067 14.12 34.18 -13.10
C ILE A 1067 14.47 33.60 -14.47
N ASP A 1068 15.68 33.04 -14.59
CA ASP A 1068 16.27 32.54 -15.83
C ASP A 1068 15.74 31.14 -16.24
N LEU A 1069 14.42 31.01 -16.31
CA LEU A 1069 13.69 29.80 -16.70
C LEU A 1069 12.84 29.98 -17.95
#